data_AF-A0A2X1KNL5-F1
#
_entry.id   AF-A0A2X1KNL5-F1
#
_cell.length_a   1.000
_cell.length_b   1.000
_cell.length_c   1.000
_cell.angle_alpha   90.00
_cell.angle_beta   90.00
_cell.angle_gamma   90.00
#
_symmetry.space_group_name_H-M   'P 1'
#
loop_
_entity.id
_entity.type
_entity.pdbx_description
1 polymer ?
#
loop_
_entity_poly.entity_id
_entity_poly.type
_entity_poly.pdbx_seq_one_letter_code
_entity_poly.pdbx_strand_id
1 'polypeptide(L)'
;MPTAKWSVYGKDVGTVLNSAGTQTIYASATSDKANIKGGKQTVYGLATEANIESGEQIVDGGSTEKTHINGGTQTVQNYGKAINTDIVSGLQQIMANGTAEGSIINGGSQVVNEGGLAENSVLNDGGTLDVREKGSATGIQQSSQGALVATTRATRVTGTRADGVAFSIEQGAANNILLANGGVLTVESDTSSDKTQVNMGGREIVKTKATATGTTLTGGEQIVEGVANETTINDGGIQTVSANGEAIKTKINEGGTLTVNDNGKATDIVQNSGAALQTSTANGIEISGTHQYGTFSISGNLATNMLLENGGNLLVLAGTEARDSTVGKGGAMQNLGQDSATKVNSGGQYTLGRSKDEFQALARAEDLQVAGGTAIVYAGTLADASVSGATGSLSLMTPRDNVTPVKLEGAVRITDSATLTLGNGVDTTLADLTAASRGSVWLNSNNSCAGTSNCEYRVNSLLLNDGDVYLSAQTAAPATTNGIYNTLTTNELSGSGNFYLHTNVAGSRGDQLVVNNNATGNFKIFVQDTGVSPQSDDAMTLVKTGGGDASFTLGNTGGFVDLGTYEYVLKSDGNSNWNLTNDVKPNPDPIPNPKPDPTPDPTPTPVPEKRITPSTAAVLNMAATLPLVFDAELNSIRERLNIMKASPHNNNVWGRRITPVIMSPPMRVPGLSRR
;
A
#
# COMPACT_ATOMS: atom_id res chain seq x y z
N MET A 1 20.82 54.54 20.52
CA MET A 1 22.11 54.96 19.89
C MET A 1 21.79 56.00 18.83
N PRO A 2 22.62 57.04 18.62
CA PRO A 2 22.31 58.07 17.62
C PRO A 2 22.31 57.46 16.22
N THR A 3 21.34 57.83 15.40
CA THR A 3 21.29 57.49 13.97
C THR A 3 22.46 58.17 13.26
N ALA A 4 23.46 57.40 12.83
CA ALA A 4 24.56 57.93 12.04
C ALA A 4 24.06 58.19 10.62
N LYS A 5 23.88 59.47 10.27
CA LYS A 5 23.51 59.92 8.92
C LYS A 5 24.74 60.46 8.20
N TRP A 6 25.05 59.94 7.03
CA TRP A 6 26.12 60.43 6.15
C TRP A 6 25.54 60.99 4.85
N SER A 7 25.85 62.26 4.57
CA SER A 7 25.52 62.91 3.30
C SER A 7 26.78 63.05 2.45
N VAL A 8 26.79 62.44 1.27
CA VAL A 8 27.94 62.41 0.36
C VAL A 8 27.69 63.37 -0.79
N TYR A 9 28.52 64.41 -0.88
CA TYR A 9 28.48 65.41 -1.97
C TYR A 9 29.70 65.30 -2.91
N GLY A 10 30.65 64.42 -2.59
CA GLY A 10 31.90 64.21 -3.34
C GLY A 10 32.17 62.73 -3.53
N LYS A 11 33.30 62.22 -3.01
CA LYS A 11 33.63 60.79 -3.05
C LYS A 11 33.74 60.23 -1.64
N ASP A 12 33.19 59.05 -1.40
CA ASP A 12 33.57 58.21 -0.27
C ASP A 12 33.92 56.78 -0.70
N VAL A 13 34.60 56.05 0.19
CA VAL A 13 35.10 54.70 -0.06
C VAL A 13 34.99 53.88 1.23
N GLY A 14 34.41 52.67 1.15
CA GLY A 14 34.43 51.70 2.24
C GLY A 14 33.47 51.99 3.40
N THR A 15 32.41 52.77 3.17
CA THR A 15 31.42 53.10 4.22
C THR A 15 30.72 51.85 4.73
N VAL A 16 30.62 51.67 6.05
CA VAL A 16 29.89 50.55 6.67
C VAL A 16 28.58 51.05 7.29
N LEU A 17 27.44 50.51 6.84
CA LEU A 17 26.10 50.93 7.29
C LEU A 17 25.44 49.84 8.13
N ASN A 18 25.56 49.95 9.46
CA ASN A 18 24.88 49.07 10.41
C ASN A 18 23.38 49.43 10.57
N SER A 19 22.61 48.70 11.38
CA SER A 19 21.13 48.76 11.51
C SER A 19 20.45 50.13 11.73
N ALA A 20 21.20 51.18 12.06
CA ALA A 20 20.70 52.56 12.21
C ALA A 20 21.47 53.58 11.35
N GLY A 21 22.44 53.10 10.56
CA GLY A 21 23.26 53.90 9.67
C GLY A 21 22.53 54.18 8.38
N THR A 22 22.52 55.43 7.96
CA THR A 22 21.99 55.84 6.66
C THR A 22 23.01 56.63 5.89
N GLN A 23 23.10 56.41 4.59
CA GLN A 23 23.95 57.17 3.67
C GLN A 23 23.12 57.69 2.51
N THR A 24 23.28 58.95 2.16
CA THR A 24 22.66 59.56 0.97
C THR A 24 23.76 60.06 0.06
N ILE A 25 23.79 59.55 -1.17
CA ILE A 25 24.74 59.94 -2.22
C ILE A 25 24.03 60.91 -3.15
N TYR A 26 24.40 62.18 -3.11
CA TYR A 26 23.77 63.21 -3.93
C TYR A 26 24.23 63.14 -5.39
N ALA A 27 23.53 63.85 -6.27
CA ALA A 27 23.88 63.94 -7.68
C ALA A 27 25.37 64.36 -7.86
N SER A 28 26.05 63.72 -8.81
CA SER A 28 27.50 63.86 -9.07
C SER A 28 28.44 63.33 -7.97
N ALA A 29 27.93 62.82 -6.85
CA ALA A 29 28.73 62.15 -5.84
C ALA A 29 28.93 60.66 -6.15
N THR A 30 29.99 60.07 -5.61
CA THR A 30 30.32 58.64 -5.78
C THR A 30 30.57 57.98 -4.42
N SER A 31 29.99 56.80 -4.22
CA SER A 31 30.34 55.90 -3.10
C SER A 31 30.90 54.60 -3.62
N ASP A 32 32.12 54.25 -3.22
CA ASP A 32 32.77 53.01 -3.65
C ASP A 32 32.84 52.01 -2.48
N LYS A 33 32.47 50.74 -2.72
CA LYS A 33 32.64 49.63 -1.76
C LYS A 33 31.93 49.82 -0.43
N ALA A 34 30.73 50.42 -0.44
CA ALA A 34 29.91 50.48 0.75
C ALA A 34 29.50 49.06 1.19
N ASN A 35 29.58 48.76 2.49
CA ASN A 35 29.11 47.50 3.06
C ASN A 35 27.86 47.76 3.92
N ILE A 36 26.70 47.30 3.46
CA ILE A 36 25.40 47.50 4.09
C ILE A 36 25.06 46.29 4.95
N LYS A 37 24.99 46.50 6.27
CA LYS A 37 24.74 45.50 7.32
C LYS A 37 23.53 45.89 8.18
N GLY A 38 22.38 46.02 7.52
CA GLY A 38 21.10 46.39 8.15
C GLY A 38 20.80 47.88 8.07
N GLY A 39 21.75 48.70 7.61
CA GLY A 39 21.56 50.12 7.34
C GLY A 39 20.88 50.37 5.99
N LYS A 40 20.85 51.65 5.58
CA LYS A 40 20.21 52.10 4.34
C LYS A 40 21.10 53.03 3.53
N GLN A 41 21.30 52.74 2.25
CA GLN A 41 21.95 53.63 1.30
C GLN A 41 20.92 54.16 0.30
N THR A 42 20.89 55.47 0.07
CA THR A 42 20.06 56.10 -0.97
C THR A 42 20.97 56.76 -2.01
N VAL A 43 20.78 56.42 -3.28
CA VAL A 43 21.67 56.75 -4.39
C VAL A 43 20.95 57.65 -5.39
N TYR A 44 21.27 58.95 -5.36
CA TYR A 44 20.96 59.93 -6.41
C TYR A 44 22.16 60.19 -7.32
N GLY A 45 23.37 59.82 -6.88
CA GLY A 45 24.63 59.87 -7.65
C GLY A 45 25.03 58.51 -8.20
N LEU A 46 26.29 58.10 -7.97
CA LEU A 46 26.83 56.79 -8.37
C LEU A 46 27.26 55.98 -7.14
N ALA A 47 26.91 54.69 -7.08
CA ALA A 47 27.52 53.75 -6.14
C ALA A 47 28.17 52.56 -6.87
N THR A 48 29.41 52.22 -6.53
CA THR A 48 30.17 51.15 -7.18
C THR A 48 30.54 50.07 -6.17
N GLU A 49 30.47 48.80 -6.58
CA GLU A 49 30.93 47.65 -5.80
C GLU A 49 30.34 47.57 -4.38
N ALA A 50 29.10 48.05 -4.19
CA ALA A 50 28.42 47.98 -2.91
C ALA A 50 28.10 46.53 -2.55
N ASN A 51 28.35 46.13 -1.31
CA ASN A 51 28.00 44.81 -0.77
C ASN A 51 26.81 44.95 0.18
N ILE A 52 25.69 44.30 -0.14
CA ILE A 52 24.47 44.28 0.68
C ILE A 52 24.41 42.93 1.40
N GLU A 53 24.92 42.88 2.63
CA GLU A 53 24.81 41.68 3.48
C GLU A 53 23.42 41.62 4.14
N SER A 54 22.88 42.78 4.52
CA SER A 54 21.51 42.98 5.02
C SER A 54 21.13 44.46 4.90
N GLY A 55 19.86 44.83 5.11
CA GLY A 55 19.41 46.22 4.94
C GLY A 55 19.06 46.55 3.49
N GLU A 56 19.17 47.81 3.10
CA GLU A 56 18.59 48.32 1.85
C GLU A 56 19.52 49.28 1.08
N GLN A 57 19.63 49.12 -0.24
CA GLN A 57 20.11 50.15 -1.16
C GLN A 57 18.94 50.62 -2.04
N ILE A 58 18.60 51.91 -2.00
CA ILE A 58 17.62 52.52 -2.91
C ILE A 58 18.35 53.32 -3.98
N VAL A 59 18.19 52.93 -5.23
CA VAL A 59 18.66 53.63 -6.43
C VAL A 59 17.52 54.49 -6.95
N ASP A 60 17.58 55.80 -6.69
CA ASP A 60 16.50 56.76 -6.93
C ASP A 60 17.02 57.86 -7.87
N GLY A 61 16.80 57.70 -9.18
CA GLY A 61 17.36 58.57 -10.22
C GLY A 61 18.88 58.53 -10.41
N GLY A 62 19.62 57.91 -9.48
CA GLY A 62 21.06 57.66 -9.59
C GLY A 62 21.40 56.35 -10.32
N SER A 63 22.67 55.94 -10.23
CA SER A 63 23.14 54.68 -10.82
C SER A 63 23.99 53.84 -9.84
N THR A 64 23.97 52.53 -10.03
CA THR A 64 24.85 51.60 -9.33
C THR A 64 25.54 50.65 -10.31
N GLU A 65 26.78 50.29 -10.01
CA GLU A 65 27.55 49.34 -10.80
C GLU A 65 28.15 48.25 -9.90
N LYS A 66 28.00 46.97 -10.30
CA LYS A 66 28.59 45.83 -9.60
C LYS A 66 28.17 45.71 -8.14
N THR A 67 26.93 46.05 -7.83
CA THR A 67 26.36 45.76 -6.51
C THR A 67 26.30 44.25 -6.29
N HIS A 68 26.77 43.79 -5.14
CA HIS A 68 26.68 42.39 -4.71
C HIS A 68 25.59 42.28 -3.64
N ILE A 69 24.55 41.51 -3.91
CA ILE A 69 23.46 41.23 -2.99
C ILE A 69 23.72 39.84 -2.38
N ASN A 70 24.16 39.82 -1.12
CA ASN A 70 24.45 38.62 -0.32
C ASN A 70 23.40 38.42 0.80
N GLY A 71 22.25 39.08 0.64
CA GLY A 71 21.16 39.23 1.60
C GLY A 71 20.46 40.57 1.32
N GLY A 72 19.67 41.10 2.25
CA GLY A 72 19.07 42.44 2.11
C GLY A 72 18.34 42.69 0.77
N THR A 73 18.20 43.97 0.42
CA THR A 73 17.44 44.40 -0.77
C THR A 73 18.12 45.55 -1.52
N GLN A 74 18.12 45.48 -2.85
CA GLN A 74 18.33 46.64 -3.72
C GLN A 74 17.00 47.03 -4.39
N THR A 75 16.55 48.26 -4.21
CA THR A 75 15.34 48.81 -4.84
C THR A 75 15.76 49.82 -5.91
N VAL A 76 15.34 49.62 -7.15
CA VAL A 76 15.66 50.49 -8.31
C VAL A 76 14.37 51.16 -8.78
N GLN A 77 14.31 52.49 -8.74
CA GLN A 77 13.08 53.25 -8.98
C GLN A 77 13.35 54.63 -9.58
N ASN A 78 12.30 55.28 -10.10
CA ASN A 78 12.33 56.67 -10.55
C ASN A 78 13.52 56.99 -11.48
N TYR A 79 13.67 56.23 -12.57
CA TYR A 79 14.79 56.37 -13.53
C TYR A 79 16.17 55.98 -12.97
N GLY A 80 16.22 55.39 -11.78
CA GLY A 80 17.43 54.77 -11.25
C GLY A 80 17.90 53.60 -12.13
N LYS A 81 19.21 53.42 -12.26
CA LYS A 81 19.82 52.38 -13.08
C LYS A 81 20.80 51.49 -12.30
N ALA A 82 20.54 50.19 -12.20
CA ALA A 82 21.47 49.21 -11.64
C ALA A 82 22.14 48.40 -12.75
N ILE A 83 23.47 48.32 -12.75
CA ILE A 83 24.26 47.69 -13.82
C ILE A 83 25.11 46.57 -13.21
N ASN A 84 25.05 45.39 -13.81
CA ASN A 84 25.82 44.20 -13.43
C ASN A 84 25.67 43.86 -11.94
N THR A 85 24.43 43.81 -11.44
CA THR A 85 24.17 43.42 -10.05
C THR A 85 24.28 41.90 -9.90
N ASP A 86 25.11 41.44 -8.97
CA ASP A 86 25.27 40.03 -8.62
C ASP A 86 24.33 39.68 -7.46
N ILE A 87 23.31 38.86 -7.73
CA ILE A 87 22.28 38.47 -6.76
C ILE A 87 22.56 37.04 -6.29
N VAL A 88 23.41 36.92 -5.27
CA VAL A 88 23.81 35.65 -4.67
C VAL A 88 22.73 35.13 -3.71
N SER A 89 22.17 36.03 -2.91
CA SER A 89 21.03 35.82 -2.02
C SER A 89 20.33 37.16 -1.78
N GLY A 90 19.13 37.18 -1.18
CA GLY A 90 18.38 38.43 -1.04
C GLY A 90 17.61 38.83 -2.30
N LEU A 91 17.35 40.13 -2.48
CA LEU A 91 16.36 40.63 -3.44
C LEU A 91 16.82 41.88 -4.20
N GLN A 92 16.62 41.90 -5.51
CA GLN A 92 16.58 43.12 -6.31
C GLN A 92 15.13 43.41 -6.74
N GLN A 93 14.59 44.58 -6.39
CA GLN A 93 13.27 45.03 -6.82
C GLN A 93 13.42 46.15 -7.84
N ILE A 94 12.85 45.96 -9.02
CA ILE A 94 12.78 46.99 -10.05
C ILE A 94 11.35 47.52 -10.04
N MET A 95 11.21 48.77 -9.62
CA MET A 95 9.94 49.47 -9.50
C MET A 95 9.64 50.25 -10.79
N ALA A 96 8.50 50.94 -10.83
CA ALA A 96 8.13 51.79 -11.95
C ALA A 96 9.26 52.75 -12.36
N ASN A 97 9.55 52.78 -13.66
CA ASN A 97 10.62 53.56 -14.28
C ASN A 97 12.05 53.20 -13.82
N GLY A 98 12.25 52.16 -13.02
CA GLY A 98 13.59 51.65 -12.70
C GLY A 98 14.13 50.76 -13.82
N THR A 99 15.46 50.69 -13.97
CA THR A 99 16.12 49.81 -14.95
C THR A 99 17.25 49.02 -14.31
N ALA A 100 17.25 47.69 -14.48
CA ALA A 100 18.39 46.83 -14.16
C ALA A 100 18.95 46.23 -15.45
N GLU A 101 20.27 46.31 -15.65
CA GLU A 101 20.96 45.82 -16.85
C GLU A 101 22.05 44.82 -16.45
N GLY A 102 22.04 43.62 -17.04
CA GLY A 102 23.08 42.62 -16.86
C GLY A 102 23.11 41.98 -15.47
N SER A 103 21.98 41.90 -14.78
CA SER A 103 21.95 41.30 -13.44
C SER A 103 22.18 39.78 -13.51
N ILE A 104 22.99 39.23 -12.59
CA ILE A 104 23.31 37.80 -12.53
C ILE A 104 22.62 37.22 -11.29
N ILE A 105 21.72 36.25 -11.49
CA ILE A 105 20.85 35.71 -10.44
C ILE A 105 21.29 34.26 -10.13
N ASN A 106 22.05 34.07 -9.05
CA ASN A 106 22.68 32.78 -8.69
C ASN A 106 22.00 32.05 -7.51
N GLY A 107 21.04 32.69 -6.84
CA GLY A 107 20.40 32.12 -5.64
C GLY A 107 19.41 33.06 -4.96
N GLY A 108 19.54 34.37 -5.16
CA GLY A 108 18.52 35.33 -4.74
C GLY A 108 17.43 35.54 -5.79
N SER A 109 16.67 36.63 -5.63
CA SER A 109 15.54 36.96 -6.50
C SER A 109 15.69 38.32 -7.16
N GLN A 110 15.32 38.42 -8.43
CA GLN A 110 15.02 39.67 -9.11
C GLN A 110 13.51 39.76 -9.33
N VAL A 111 12.89 40.84 -8.89
CA VAL A 111 11.45 41.11 -9.04
C VAL A 111 11.28 42.35 -9.93
N VAL A 112 10.60 42.18 -11.05
CA VAL A 112 10.23 43.26 -11.98
C VAL A 112 8.75 43.61 -11.76
N ASN A 113 8.49 44.77 -11.16
CA ASN A 113 7.13 45.25 -10.89
C ASN A 113 6.56 46.01 -12.10
N GLU A 114 5.29 46.42 -12.01
CA GLU A 114 4.62 47.27 -13.01
C GLU A 114 5.49 48.48 -13.40
N GLY A 115 5.75 48.62 -14.70
CA GLY A 115 6.55 49.70 -15.27
C GLY A 115 8.06 49.60 -15.01
N GLY A 116 8.55 48.52 -14.39
CA GLY A 116 9.98 48.24 -14.24
C GLY A 116 10.57 47.51 -15.46
N LEU A 117 11.87 47.69 -15.70
CA LEU A 117 12.60 47.06 -16.80
C LEU A 117 13.86 46.31 -16.33
N ALA A 118 13.95 45.02 -16.63
CA ALA A 118 15.17 44.23 -16.54
C ALA A 118 15.69 43.90 -17.94
N GLU A 119 16.97 44.13 -18.22
CA GLU A 119 17.60 43.83 -19.51
C GLU A 119 18.80 42.91 -19.29
N ASN A 120 18.90 41.87 -20.12
CA ASN A 120 20.02 40.93 -20.18
C ASN A 120 20.32 40.24 -18.83
N SER A 121 19.29 39.95 -18.04
CA SER A 121 19.44 39.17 -16.81
C SER A 121 19.91 37.75 -17.13
N VAL A 122 20.88 37.25 -16.37
CA VAL A 122 21.36 35.86 -16.43
C VAL A 122 20.76 35.11 -15.25
N LEU A 123 19.89 34.14 -15.55
CA LEU A 123 19.12 33.37 -14.58
C LEU A 123 19.75 31.97 -14.41
N ASN A 124 20.63 31.84 -13.42
CA ASN A 124 21.37 30.62 -13.12
C ASN A 124 20.59 29.69 -12.18
N ASP A 125 21.17 28.52 -11.92
CA ASP A 125 20.63 27.54 -10.96
C ASP A 125 20.43 28.17 -9.58
N GLY A 126 19.28 27.89 -8.95
CA GLY A 126 18.85 28.49 -7.68
C GLY A 126 18.35 29.93 -7.76
N GLY A 127 18.60 30.65 -8.86
CA GLY A 127 18.10 32.02 -9.06
C GLY A 127 16.62 32.08 -9.42
N THR A 128 15.93 33.14 -8.99
CA THR A 128 14.52 33.40 -9.37
C THR A 128 14.35 34.76 -10.02
N LEU A 129 13.70 34.80 -11.19
CA LEU A 129 13.22 36.02 -11.84
C LEU A 129 11.69 36.05 -11.82
N ASP A 130 11.10 36.97 -11.04
CA ASP A 130 9.66 37.22 -10.95
C ASP A 130 9.28 38.46 -11.78
N VAL A 131 8.64 38.25 -12.93
CA VAL A 131 8.11 39.32 -13.79
C VAL A 131 6.61 39.43 -13.60
N ARG A 132 6.19 40.49 -12.92
CA ARG A 132 4.79 40.73 -12.57
C ARG A 132 4.00 41.31 -13.74
N GLU A 133 2.70 41.41 -13.53
CA GLU A 133 1.82 42.12 -14.45
C GLU A 133 2.39 43.50 -14.80
N LYS A 134 2.41 43.81 -16.10
CA LYS A 134 2.98 45.02 -16.69
C LYS A 134 4.45 45.31 -16.36
N GLY A 135 5.20 44.34 -15.86
CA GLY A 135 6.66 44.36 -15.82
C GLY A 135 7.26 43.99 -17.16
N SER A 136 8.52 44.36 -17.41
CA SER A 136 9.25 44.02 -18.63
C SER A 136 10.63 43.42 -18.33
N ALA A 137 10.92 42.25 -18.89
CA ALA A 137 12.25 41.62 -18.81
C ALA A 137 12.69 41.13 -20.20
N THR A 138 13.81 41.62 -20.73
CA THR A 138 14.25 41.32 -22.10
C THR A 138 15.65 40.75 -22.14
N GLY A 139 15.93 39.90 -23.13
CA GLY A 139 17.27 39.33 -23.33
C GLY A 139 17.70 38.37 -22.22
N ILE A 140 16.75 37.75 -21.51
CA ILE A 140 17.03 36.82 -20.42
C ILE A 140 17.86 35.64 -20.94
N GLN A 141 18.90 35.24 -20.21
CA GLN A 141 19.64 34.00 -20.45
C GLN A 141 19.28 33.01 -19.34
N GLN A 142 18.39 32.05 -19.64
CA GLN A 142 17.86 31.10 -18.66
C GLN A 142 18.64 29.79 -18.70
N SER A 143 19.25 29.42 -17.56
CA SER A 143 19.82 28.09 -17.36
C SER A 143 18.72 27.01 -17.27
N SER A 144 19.09 25.73 -17.40
CA SER A 144 18.12 24.62 -17.30
C SER A 144 17.43 24.48 -15.94
N GLN A 145 17.91 25.19 -14.91
CA GLN A 145 17.49 25.09 -13.52
C GLN A 145 17.11 26.46 -12.92
N GLY A 146 17.13 27.52 -13.72
CA GLY A 146 16.74 28.86 -13.30
C GLY A 146 15.23 29.05 -13.30
N ALA A 147 14.69 29.61 -12.21
CA ALA A 147 13.25 29.75 -11.99
C ALA A 147 12.71 31.06 -12.59
N LEU A 148 11.99 30.95 -13.70
CA LEU A 148 11.21 32.05 -14.26
C LEU A 148 9.79 32.01 -13.67
N VAL A 149 9.38 33.07 -12.99
CA VAL A 149 8.02 33.28 -12.51
C VAL A 149 7.43 34.44 -13.32
N ALA A 150 6.38 34.18 -14.09
CA ALA A 150 5.80 35.17 -14.98
C ALA A 150 4.29 34.97 -15.20
N THR A 151 3.65 36.00 -15.73
CA THR A 151 2.25 35.98 -16.15
C THR A 151 2.13 36.47 -17.60
N THR A 152 1.15 35.97 -18.36
CA THR A 152 0.84 36.49 -19.70
C THR A 152 0.37 37.95 -19.70
N ARG A 153 0.13 38.55 -18.53
CA ARG A 153 -0.14 39.99 -18.34
C ARG A 153 1.12 40.84 -18.13
N ALA A 154 2.32 40.24 -18.13
CA ALA A 154 3.55 41.01 -18.25
C ALA A 154 3.55 41.82 -19.55
N THR A 155 4.19 43.00 -19.55
CA THR A 155 4.29 43.81 -20.76
C THR A 155 5.11 43.10 -21.82
N ARG A 156 6.25 42.53 -21.41
CA ARG A 156 7.14 41.78 -22.29
C ARG A 156 8.10 40.92 -21.49
N VAL A 157 8.22 39.65 -21.83
CA VAL A 157 9.28 38.76 -21.33
C VAL A 157 9.95 38.11 -22.53
N THR A 158 11.25 38.28 -22.73
CA THR A 158 11.96 37.61 -23.83
C THR A 158 13.32 37.10 -23.40
N GLY A 159 13.74 35.97 -23.96
CA GLY A 159 15.03 35.39 -23.64
C GLY A 159 15.37 34.15 -24.46
N THR A 160 16.47 33.51 -24.06
CA THR A 160 16.98 32.26 -24.63
C THR A 160 17.25 31.27 -23.50
N ARG A 161 16.82 30.03 -23.71
CA ARG A 161 17.06 28.90 -22.81
C ARG A 161 18.46 28.33 -23.01
N ALA A 162 18.93 27.54 -22.05
CA ALA A 162 20.22 26.84 -22.14
C ALA A 162 20.35 25.90 -23.35
N ASP A 163 19.22 25.41 -23.90
CA ASP A 163 19.16 24.58 -25.11
C ASP A 163 19.17 25.42 -26.42
N GLY A 164 19.29 26.74 -26.32
CA GLY A 164 19.31 27.67 -27.45
C GLY A 164 17.94 28.07 -27.99
N VAL A 165 16.85 27.55 -27.42
CA VAL A 165 15.49 27.92 -27.84
C VAL A 165 15.12 29.30 -27.32
N ALA A 166 14.67 30.18 -28.21
CA ALA A 166 14.12 31.47 -27.84
C ALA A 166 12.70 31.32 -27.27
N PHE A 167 12.39 32.11 -26.23
CA PHE A 167 11.08 32.15 -25.61
C PHE A 167 10.57 33.58 -25.48
N SER A 168 9.24 33.75 -25.43
CA SER A 168 8.62 35.06 -25.29
C SER A 168 7.29 35.03 -24.53
N ILE A 169 6.95 36.15 -23.90
CA ILE A 169 5.62 36.54 -23.45
C ILE A 169 5.37 37.94 -23.98
N GLU A 170 4.50 38.06 -24.98
CA GLU A 170 4.20 39.34 -25.64
C GLU A 170 2.72 39.36 -26.02
N GLN A 171 2.05 40.50 -25.83
CA GLN A 171 0.66 40.71 -26.25
C GLN A 171 -0.33 39.64 -25.74
N GLY A 172 -0.09 39.09 -24.54
CA GLY A 172 -0.94 38.03 -23.98
C GLY A 172 -0.69 36.64 -24.57
N ALA A 173 0.45 36.39 -25.21
CA ALA A 173 0.82 35.06 -25.69
C ALA A 173 2.21 34.67 -25.16
N ALA A 174 2.30 33.52 -24.50
CA ALA A 174 3.54 32.90 -24.06
C ALA A 174 3.98 31.80 -25.04
N ASN A 175 5.27 31.73 -25.37
CA ASN A 175 5.81 30.76 -26.34
C ASN A 175 7.12 30.15 -25.83
N ASN A 176 7.24 28.81 -25.89
CA ASN A 176 8.44 28.02 -25.56
C ASN A 176 8.97 28.21 -24.12
N ILE A 177 8.13 28.63 -23.19
CA ILE A 177 8.53 28.90 -21.80
C ILE A 177 9.08 27.62 -21.14
N LEU A 178 10.21 27.74 -20.45
CA LEU A 178 10.77 26.69 -19.60
C LEU A 178 10.46 26.98 -18.14
N LEU A 179 9.79 26.03 -17.48
CA LEU A 179 9.47 26.09 -16.05
C LEU A 179 10.19 24.96 -15.34
N ALA A 180 11.06 25.30 -14.40
CA ALA A 180 11.83 24.36 -13.57
C ALA A 180 12.07 24.98 -12.18
N ASN A 181 12.32 24.15 -11.16
CA ASN A 181 12.81 24.58 -9.84
C ASN A 181 12.02 25.74 -9.19
N GLY A 182 10.69 25.67 -9.21
CA GLY A 182 9.82 26.72 -8.67
C GLY A 182 9.42 27.79 -9.68
N GLY A 183 9.85 27.68 -10.95
CA GLY A 183 9.35 28.50 -12.04
C GLY A 183 7.84 28.30 -12.23
N VAL A 184 7.12 29.39 -12.46
CA VAL A 184 5.66 29.39 -12.62
C VAL A 184 5.27 30.27 -13.80
N LEU A 185 4.40 29.75 -14.67
CA LEU A 185 3.69 30.56 -15.66
C LEU A 185 2.21 30.59 -15.29
N THR A 186 1.65 31.78 -15.08
CA THR A 186 0.20 31.97 -15.04
C THR A 186 -0.28 32.44 -16.41
N VAL A 187 -1.08 31.62 -17.08
CA VAL A 187 -1.79 31.97 -18.32
C VAL A 187 -3.14 32.55 -17.91
N GLU A 188 -3.25 33.87 -17.99
CA GLU A 188 -4.42 34.63 -17.53
C GLU A 188 -5.63 34.49 -18.45
N SER A 189 -6.82 34.85 -17.97
CA SER A 189 -8.05 34.82 -18.78
C SER A 189 -7.90 35.56 -20.10
N ASP A 190 -8.45 35.00 -21.19
CA ASP A 190 -8.40 35.57 -22.54
C ASP A 190 -6.95 35.71 -23.11
N THR A 191 -6.02 34.89 -22.63
CA THR A 191 -4.61 34.81 -23.10
C THR A 191 -4.22 33.37 -23.42
N SER A 192 -3.02 33.16 -23.99
CA SER A 192 -2.56 31.82 -24.38
C SER A 192 -1.11 31.50 -24.07
N SER A 193 -0.81 30.20 -24.02
CA SER A 193 0.55 29.64 -24.06
C SER A 193 0.70 28.58 -25.15
N ASP A 194 1.86 28.52 -25.79
CA ASP A 194 2.25 27.49 -26.77
C ASP A 194 3.60 26.87 -26.40
N LYS A 195 3.67 25.53 -26.40
CA LYS A 195 4.90 24.72 -26.18
C LYS A 195 5.63 25.02 -24.88
N THR A 196 4.88 25.28 -23.80
CA THR A 196 5.45 25.35 -22.46
C THR A 196 6.07 23.99 -22.09
N GLN A 197 7.32 23.99 -21.62
CA GLN A 197 7.97 22.81 -21.05
C GLN A 197 8.01 22.96 -19.54
N VAL A 198 7.38 22.04 -18.84
CA VAL A 198 7.29 22.03 -17.37
C VAL A 198 8.08 20.85 -16.84
N ASN A 199 9.27 21.15 -16.34
CA ASN A 199 10.17 20.18 -15.72
C ASN A 199 9.89 20.06 -14.21
N MET A 200 10.61 19.16 -13.54
CA MET A 200 10.56 18.97 -12.09
C MET A 200 10.53 20.30 -11.31
N GLY A 201 9.52 20.43 -10.45
CA GLY A 201 9.30 21.62 -9.62
C GLY A 201 8.76 22.86 -10.36
N GLY A 202 8.59 22.82 -11.68
CA GLY A 202 7.91 23.86 -12.45
C GLY A 202 6.39 23.70 -12.44
N ARG A 203 5.65 24.80 -12.67
CA ARG A 203 4.18 24.76 -12.74
C ARG A 203 3.57 25.73 -13.76
N GLU A 204 2.72 25.23 -14.64
CA GLU A 204 1.86 26.05 -15.49
C GLU A 204 0.45 26.12 -14.91
N ILE A 205 -0.12 27.32 -14.79
CA ILE A 205 -1.49 27.56 -14.30
C ILE A 205 -2.30 28.18 -15.43
N VAL A 206 -3.26 27.44 -15.97
CA VAL A 206 -4.12 27.87 -17.07
C VAL A 206 -5.45 28.34 -16.51
N LYS A 207 -5.65 29.65 -16.41
CA LYS A 207 -6.86 30.25 -15.81
C LYS A 207 -8.10 30.06 -16.67
N THR A 208 -9.27 30.22 -16.07
CA THR A 208 -10.55 30.20 -16.81
C THR A 208 -10.50 31.16 -18.01
N LYS A 209 -10.99 30.70 -19.17
CA LYS A 209 -10.89 31.37 -20.49
C LYS A 209 -9.48 31.52 -21.07
N ALA A 210 -8.44 30.97 -20.44
CA ALA A 210 -7.12 30.86 -21.04
C ALA A 210 -7.01 29.58 -21.88
N THR A 211 -6.02 29.54 -22.79
CA THR A 211 -5.72 28.34 -23.57
C THR A 211 -4.23 28.03 -23.57
N ALA A 212 -3.85 26.83 -23.12
CA ALA A 212 -2.51 26.28 -23.27
C ALA A 212 -2.49 25.24 -24.38
N THR A 213 -1.49 25.26 -25.27
CA THR A 213 -1.35 24.30 -26.37
C THR A 213 0.04 23.67 -26.37
N GLY A 214 0.10 22.34 -26.53
CA GLY A 214 1.37 21.63 -26.72
C GLY A 214 2.27 21.60 -25.47
N THR A 215 1.70 21.74 -24.27
CA THR A 215 2.45 21.68 -23.01
C THR A 215 3.08 20.30 -22.84
N THR A 216 4.36 20.25 -22.46
CA THR A 216 5.06 19.00 -22.14
C THR A 216 5.44 18.96 -20.66
N LEU A 217 4.96 17.96 -19.93
CA LEU A 217 5.20 17.77 -18.49
C LEU A 217 6.22 16.65 -18.28
N THR A 218 7.35 16.95 -17.64
CA THR A 218 8.41 15.98 -17.31
C THR A 218 8.84 16.20 -15.86
N GLY A 219 8.05 15.67 -14.91
CA GLY A 219 8.18 15.95 -13.48
C GLY A 219 7.47 17.22 -12.97
N GLY A 220 6.96 18.05 -13.88
CA GLY A 220 6.27 19.30 -13.57
C GLY A 220 4.74 19.16 -13.53
N GLU A 221 4.06 20.25 -13.15
CA GLU A 221 2.61 20.28 -12.99
C GLU A 221 1.94 21.28 -13.95
N GLN A 222 0.79 20.89 -14.51
CA GLN A 222 -0.15 21.82 -15.14
C GLN A 222 -1.50 21.80 -14.41
N ILE A 223 -1.98 22.96 -13.98
CA ILE A 223 -3.31 23.15 -13.39
C ILE A 223 -4.21 23.82 -14.43
N VAL A 224 -5.31 23.16 -14.79
CA VAL A 224 -6.20 23.59 -15.87
C VAL A 224 -7.56 24.02 -15.31
N GLU A 225 -7.79 25.33 -15.20
CA GLU A 225 -9.09 25.97 -14.95
C GLU A 225 -9.73 26.49 -16.26
N GLY A 226 -8.94 26.61 -17.32
CA GLY A 226 -9.35 26.98 -18.69
C GLY A 226 -9.29 25.79 -19.65
N VAL A 227 -8.63 25.96 -20.79
CA VAL A 227 -8.47 24.90 -21.81
C VAL A 227 -7.00 24.52 -21.97
N ALA A 228 -6.69 23.23 -21.91
CA ALA A 228 -5.38 22.68 -22.26
C ALA A 228 -5.51 21.71 -23.45
N ASN A 229 -4.82 21.99 -24.54
CA ASN A 229 -4.87 21.19 -25.77
C ASN A 229 -3.52 20.53 -26.03
N GLU A 230 -3.54 19.24 -26.39
CA GLU A 230 -2.34 18.48 -26.79
C GLU A 230 -1.26 18.45 -25.70
N THR A 231 -1.66 18.34 -24.43
CA THR A 231 -0.72 18.18 -23.33
C THR A 231 -0.10 16.78 -23.37
N THR A 232 1.23 16.69 -23.30
CA THR A 232 1.96 15.43 -23.17
C THR A 232 2.48 15.29 -21.75
N ILE A 233 2.08 14.22 -21.07
CA ILE A 233 2.46 13.92 -19.69
C ILE A 233 3.46 12.76 -19.70
N ASN A 234 4.72 13.06 -19.37
CA ASN A 234 5.79 12.08 -19.21
C ASN A 234 5.99 11.71 -17.74
N ASP A 235 7.00 10.90 -17.46
CA ASP A 235 7.35 10.44 -16.12
C ASP A 235 7.40 11.59 -15.09
N GLY A 236 6.69 11.39 -13.98
CA GLY A 236 6.51 12.37 -12.90
C GLY A 236 5.69 13.62 -13.25
N GLY A 237 5.27 13.79 -14.51
CA GLY A 237 4.41 14.89 -14.93
C GLY A 237 2.99 14.71 -14.43
N ILE A 238 2.35 15.82 -14.05
CA ILE A 238 0.98 15.82 -13.52
C ILE A 238 0.14 16.89 -14.21
N GLN A 239 -0.93 16.49 -14.90
CA GLN A 239 -1.97 17.41 -15.35
C GLN A 239 -3.20 17.28 -14.44
N THR A 240 -3.61 18.39 -13.84
CA THR A 240 -4.82 18.48 -13.02
C THR A 240 -5.88 19.31 -13.74
N VAL A 241 -6.93 18.66 -14.22
CA VAL A 241 -8.12 19.31 -14.77
C VAL A 241 -9.05 19.67 -13.63
N SER A 242 -9.16 20.96 -13.34
CA SER A 242 -9.99 21.49 -12.26
C SER A 242 -11.45 21.61 -12.69
N ALA A 243 -12.33 21.99 -11.75
CA ALA A 243 -13.74 22.21 -12.06
C ALA A 243 -13.92 23.23 -13.19
N ASN A 244 -14.70 22.86 -14.21
CA ASN A 244 -14.91 23.61 -15.45
C ASN A 244 -13.67 23.77 -16.35
N GLY A 245 -12.55 23.14 -16.02
CA GLY A 245 -11.40 23.02 -16.91
C GLY A 245 -11.65 21.96 -17.99
N GLU A 246 -11.04 22.14 -19.15
CA GLU A 246 -11.14 21.22 -20.29
C GLU A 246 -9.74 20.85 -20.80
N ALA A 247 -9.43 19.55 -20.78
CA ALA A 247 -8.25 18.99 -21.43
C ALA A 247 -8.66 18.24 -22.71
N ILE A 248 -7.95 18.49 -23.81
CA ILE A 248 -8.25 17.90 -25.12
C ILE A 248 -6.98 17.25 -25.66
N LYS A 249 -7.08 16.01 -26.14
CA LYS A 249 -5.96 15.24 -26.72
C LYS A 249 -4.76 15.11 -25.78
N THR A 250 -5.03 14.96 -24.48
CA THR A 250 -3.96 14.66 -23.52
C THR A 250 -3.36 13.29 -23.84
N LYS A 251 -2.04 13.25 -23.99
CA LYS A 251 -1.26 12.00 -24.11
C LYS A 251 -0.57 11.71 -22.79
N ILE A 252 -0.89 10.58 -22.17
CA ILE A 252 -0.29 10.15 -20.91
C ILE A 252 0.66 9.00 -21.21
N ASN A 253 1.95 9.18 -20.89
CA ASN A 253 2.99 8.17 -21.04
C ASN A 253 3.27 7.47 -19.70
N GLU A 254 4.15 6.47 -19.72
CA GLU A 254 4.60 5.77 -18.52
C GLU A 254 5.07 6.76 -17.44
N GLY A 255 4.56 6.58 -16.21
CA GLY A 255 4.88 7.43 -15.07
C GLY A 255 4.19 8.81 -15.05
N GLY A 256 3.48 9.18 -16.10
CA GLY A 256 2.66 10.40 -16.16
C GLY A 256 1.29 10.20 -15.51
N THR A 257 0.76 11.26 -14.91
CA THR A 257 -0.56 11.26 -14.26
C THR A 257 -1.49 12.33 -14.83
N LEU A 258 -2.70 11.92 -15.25
CA LEU A 258 -3.83 12.82 -15.47
C LEU A 258 -4.81 12.70 -14.30
N THR A 259 -5.11 13.83 -13.66
CA THR A 259 -6.15 13.94 -12.64
C THR A 259 -7.31 14.78 -13.19
N VAL A 260 -8.53 14.25 -13.17
CA VAL A 260 -9.74 14.98 -13.56
C VAL A 260 -10.63 15.10 -12.33
N ASN A 261 -10.80 16.33 -11.87
CA ASN A 261 -11.64 16.64 -10.71
C ASN A 261 -13.11 16.82 -11.12
N ASP A 262 -13.99 16.89 -10.11
CA ASP A 262 -15.43 17.12 -10.29
C ASP A 262 -15.72 18.31 -11.21
N ASN A 263 -16.66 18.14 -12.15
CA ASN A 263 -16.98 19.09 -13.23
C ASN A 263 -15.83 19.39 -14.21
N GLY A 264 -14.74 18.62 -14.20
CA GLY A 264 -13.68 18.69 -15.20
C GLY A 264 -13.99 17.85 -16.43
N LYS A 265 -13.47 18.26 -17.59
CA LYS A 265 -13.64 17.55 -18.86
C LYS A 265 -12.30 17.17 -19.46
N ALA A 266 -12.14 15.92 -19.90
CA ALA A 266 -10.94 15.45 -20.57
C ALA A 266 -11.27 14.51 -21.74
N THR A 267 -11.14 14.99 -22.98
CA THR A 267 -11.56 14.24 -24.17
C THR A 267 -10.39 13.91 -25.10
N ASP A 268 -10.56 12.87 -25.90
CA ASP A 268 -9.56 12.35 -26.84
C ASP A 268 -8.25 11.94 -26.16
N ILE A 269 -8.32 11.42 -24.93
CA ILE A 269 -7.15 10.98 -24.18
C ILE A 269 -6.49 9.79 -24.87
N VAL A 270 -5.16 9.78 -24.89
CA VAL A 270 -4.36 8.61 -25.23
C VAL A 270 -3.62 8.16 -23.97
N GLN A 271 -4.08 7.07 -23.35
CA GLN A 271 -3.46 6.47 -22.17
C GLN A 271 -2.56 5.30 -22.60
N ASN A 272 -1.24 5.51 -22.56
CA ASN A 272 -0.27 4.46 -22.86
C ASN A 272 -0.07 3.52 -21.67
N SER A 273 0.56 2.37 -21.89
CA SER A 273 0.87 1.43 -20.81
C SER A 273 1.71 2.10 -19.71
N GLY A 274 1.33 1.86 -18.45
CA GLY A 274 2.00 2.44 -17.30
C GLY A 274 1.66 3.91 -17.01
N ALA A 275 0.69 4.49 -17.72
CA ALA A 275 0.11 5.79 -17.41
C ALA A 275 -0.95 5.71 -16.31
N ALA A 276 -1.05 6.76 -15.49
CA ALA A 276 -2.07 6.88 -14.45
C ALA A 276 -3.19 7.85 -14.85
N LEU A 277 -4.43 7.41 -14.64
CA LEU A 277 -5.64 8.24 -14.70
C LEU A 277 -6.33 8.23 -13.33
N GLN A 278 -6.53 9.40 -12.75
CA GLN A 278 -7.19 9.57 -11.45
C GLN A 278 -8.47 10.39 -11.62
N THR A 279 -9.61 9.81 -11.24
CA THR A 279 -10.91 10.45 -11.43
C THR A 279 -12.00 9.81 -10.55
N SER A 280 -13.22 10.33 -10.65
CA SER A 280 -14.43 9.76 -10.06
C SER A 280 -15.56 9.71 -11.10
N THR A 281 -16.71 9.17 -10.70
CA THR A 281 -17.97 9.27 -11.45
C THR A 281 -18.82 10.47 -11.00
N ALA A 282 -18.22 11.52 -10.42
CA ALA A 282 -18.93 12.72 -10.00
C ALA A 282 -19.66 13.40 -11.15
N ASN A 283 -20.75 14.10 -10.80
CA ASN A 283 -21.52 14.89 -11.73
C ASN A 283 -20.63 15.91 -12.46
N GLY A 284 -20.86 16.05 -13.76
CA GLY A 284 -20.13 16.99 -14.61
C GLY A 284 -18.76 16.51 -15.08
N ILE A 285 -18.29 15.34 -14.64
CA ILE A 285 -17.11 14.71 -15.24
C ILE A 285 -17.47 14.15 -16.61
N GLU A 286 -16.73 14.58 -17.63
CA GLU A 286 -16.80 14.04 -18.99
C GLU A 286 -15.41 13.58 -19.42
N ILE A 287 -15.26 12.28 -19.64
CA ILE A 287 -13.98 11.67 -20.05
C ILE A 287 -14.20 10.82 -21.29
N SER A 288 -13.31 10.94 -22.27
CA SER A 288 -13.23 10.02 -23.41
C SER A 288 -11.79 9.80 -23.85
N GLY A 289 -11.46 8.58 -24.25
CA GLY A 289 -10.12 8.27 -24.72
C GLY A 289 -9.94 6.83 -25.19
N THR A 290 -8.67 6.47 -25.39
CA THR A 290 -8.23 5.15 -25.82
C THR A 290 -7.03 4.67 -25.01
N HIS A 291 -6.96 3.36 -24.82
CA HIS A 291 -5.80 2.63 -24.32
C HIS A 291 -5.69 1.28 -25.05
N GLN A 292 -4.76 0.41 -24.63
CA GLN A 292 -4.49 -0.88 -25.29
C GLN A 292 -5.71 -1.82 -25.40
N TYR A 293 -6.70 -1.71 -24.50
CA TYR A 293 -7.93 -2.51 -24.53
C TYR A 293 -9.13 -1.82 -25.21
N GLY A 294 -8.90 -0.76 -25.98
CA GLY A 294 -9.95 -0.05 -26.73
C GLY A 294 -10.31 1.32 -26.16
N THR A 295 -11.54 1.76 -26.43
CA THR A 295 -12.07 3.05 -25.98
C THR A 295 -12.59 2.97 -24.55
N PHE A 296 -12.37 4.03 -23.77
CA PHE A 296 -12.92 4.19 -22.43
C PHE A 296 -13.63 5.53 -22.30
N SER A 297 -14.56 5.64 -21.35
CA SER A 297 -15.28 6.88 -21.10
C SER A 297 -15.83 7.00 -19.69
N ILE A 298 -16.08 8.25 -19.28
CA ILE A 298 -17.01 8.59 -18.20
C ILE A 298 -17.99 9.61 -18.75
N SER A 299 -19.28 9.25 -18.80
CA SER A 299 -20.34 10.12 -19.28
C SER A 299 -21.65 9.75 -18.61
N GLY A 300 -22.44 10.75 -18.20
CA GLY A 300 -23.74 10.51 -17.58
C GLY A 300 -23.66 9.63 -16.33
N ASN A 301 -22.60 9.81 -15.52
CA ASN A 301 -22.32 9.06 -14.30
C ASN A 301 -22.05 7.54 -14.52
N LEU A 302 -21.70 7.14 -15.74
CA LEU A 302 -21.27 5.79 -16.08
C LEU A 302 -19.80 5.82 -16.53
N ALA A 303 -18.92 5.13 -15.80
CA ALA A 303 -17.56 4.82 -16.23
C ALA A 303 -17.55 3.49 -17.00
N THR A 304 -16.89 3.45 -18.17
CA THR A 304 -16.83 2.24 -19.01
C THR A 304 -15.40 1.97 -19.46
N ASN A 305 -14.97 0.71 -19.35
CA ASN A 305 -13.69 0.19 -19.81
C ASN A 305 -12.49 0.98 -19.26
N MET A 306 -12.51 1.37 -17.99
CA MET A 306 -11.42 2.18 -17.41
C MET A 306 -10.17 1.31 -17.15
N LEU A 307 -8.99 1.77 -17.57
CA LEU A 307 -7.71 1.13 -17.23
C LEU A 307 -7.01 1.89 -16.09
N LEU A 308 -6.77 1.20 -14.97
CA LEU A 308 -6.22 1.78 -13.75
C LEU A 308 -4.89 1.08 -13.43
N GLU A 309 -3.76 1.77 -13.65
CA GLU A 309 -2.40 1.26 -13.44
C GLU A 309 -1.50 2.36 -12.87
N ASN A 310 -0.37 2.00 -12.24
CA ASN A 310 0.69 2.94 -11.82
C ASN A 310 0.20 4.15 -11.00
N GLY A 311 -0.76 3.95 -10.10
CA GLY A 311 -1.38 5.02 -9.31
C GLY A 311 -2.68 5.58 -9.91
N GLY A 312 -3.15 5.03 -11.03
CA GLY A 312 -4.49 5.27 -11.54
C GLY A 312 -5.55 4.86 -10.53
N ASN A 313 -6.55 5.71 -10.33
CA ASN A 313 -7.57 5.53 -9.31
C ASN A 313 -8.95 5.95 -9.83
N LEU A 314 -9.95 5.10 -9.60
CA LEU A 314 -11.35 5.41 -9.88
C LEU A 314 -12.18 5.31 -8.61
N LEU A 315 -12.85 6.42 -8.26
CA LEU A 315 -13.91 6.44 -7.26
C LEU A 315 -15.28 6.38 -7.94
N VAL A 316 -15.96 5.25 -7.82
CA VAL A 316 -17.37 5.11 -8.24
C VAL A 316 -18.25 5.59 -7.09
N LEU A 317 -18.95 6.70 -7.26
CA LEU A 317 -19.79 7.30 -6.23
C LEU A 317 -21.13 6.57 -6.07
N ALA A 318 -21.77 6.74 -4.92
CA ALA A 318 -23.11 6.23 -4.67
C ALA A 318 -24.11 6.75 -5.70
N GLY A 319 -24.95 5.85 -6.24
CA GLY A 319 -25.92 6.17 -7.28
C GLY A 319 -25.36 6.28 -8.70
N THR A 320 -24.08 5.96 -8.90
CA THR A 320 -23.39 5.96 -10.21
C THR A 320 -22.93 4.55 -10.58
N GLU A 321 -22.45 4.36 -11.81
CA GLU A 321 -22.09 3.04 -12.33
C GLU A 321 -20.67 2.99 -12.92
N ALA A 322 -20.04 1.83 -12.82
CA ALA A 322 -18.84 1.46 -13.57
C ALA A 322 -19.03 0.10 -14.25
N ARG A 323 -18.43 -0.06 -15.44
CA ARG A 323 -18.51 -1.30 -16.22
C ARG A 323 -17.18 -1.61 -16.89
N ASP A 324 -16.82 -2.89 -16.93
CA ASP A 324 -15.66 -3.41 -17.68
C ASP A 324 -14.32 -2.79 -17.28
N SER A 325 -14.18 -2.32 -16.03
CA SER A 325 -12.94 -1.68 -15.60
C SER A 325 -11.82 -2.72 -15.39
N THR A 326 -10.59 -2.35 -15.71
CA THR A 326 -9.39 -3.17 -15.45
C THR A 326 -8.49 -2.47 -14.45
N VAL A 327 -8.32 -3.09 -13.28
CA VAL A 327 -7.41 -2.64 -12.23
C VAL A 327 -6.11 -3.44 -12.31
N GLY A 328 -5.06 -2.83 -12.83
CA GLY A 328 -3.73 -3.41 -12.96
C GLY A 328 -2.79 -3.06 -11.81
N LYS A 329 -1.49 -3.33 -12.00
CA LYS A 329 -0.47 -3.15 -10.97
C LYS A 329 -0.41 -1.70 -10.49
N GLY A 330 -0.53 -1.50 -9.18
CA GLY A 330 -0.50 -0.17 -8.56
C GLY A 330 -1.74 0.68 -8.83
N GLY A 331 -2.73 0.16 -9.56
CA GLY A 331 -4.03 0.81 -9.73
C GLY A 331 -4.99 0.47 -8.59
N ALA A 332 -5.95 1.35 -8.36
CA ALA A 332 -6.99 1.16 -7.36
C ALA A 332 -8.38 1.52 -7.89
N MET A 333 -9.39 0.78 -7.44
CA MET A 333 -10.79 1.14 -7.66
C MET A 333 -11.55 1.06 -6.35
N GLN A 334 -12.28 2.13 -6.04
CA GLN A 334 -13.14 2.24 -4.87
C GLN A 334 -14.58 2.38 -5.34
N ASN A 335 -15.38 1.34 -5.10
CA ASN A 335 -16.77 1.29 -5.50
C ASN A 335 -17.71 1.58 -4.34
N LEU A 336 -18.46 2.69 -4.43
CA LEU A 336 -19.55 3.08 -3.54
C LEU A 336 -20.92 3.02 -4.23
N GLY A 337 -20.93 2.83 -5.56
CA GLY A 337 -22.11 2.76 -6.41
C GLY A 337 -22.34 1.35 -6.90
N GLN A 338 -22.57 1.21 -8.21
CA GLN A 338 -22.71 -0.07 -8.88
C GLN A 338 -21.50 -0.32 -9.79
N ASP A 339 -21.06 -1.56 -9.85
CA ASP A 339 -19.96 -2.01 -10.70
C ASP A 339 -20.31 -3.35 -11.34
N SER A 340 -19.91 -3.55 -12.61
CA SER A 340 -20.05 -4.85 -13.27
C SER A 340 -18.84 -5.21 -14.13
N ALA A 341 -18.47 -6.49 -14.14
CA ALA A 341 -17.43 -7.05 -14.99
C ALA A 341 -16.03 -6.42 -14.78
N THR A 342 -15.75 -5.92 -13.58
CA THR A 342 -14.42 -5.40 -13.24
C THR A 342 -13.40 -6.53 -13.09
N LYS A 343 -12.23 -6.35 -13.70
CA LYS A 343 -11.09 -7.25 -13.63
C LYS A 343 -9.97 -6.67 -12.78
N VAL A 344 -9.59 -7.36 -11.71
CA VAL A 344 -8.53 -6.98 -10.78
C VAL A 344 -7.33 -7.88 -10.99
N ASN A 345 -6.32 -7.40 -11.72
CA ASN A 345 -5.10 -8.14 -12.02
C ASN A 345 -4.07 -8.05 -10.89
N SER A 346 -2.96 -8.80 -11.02
CA SER A 346 -1.88 -8.81 -10.04
C SER A 346 -1.35 -7.42 -9.70
N GLY A 347 -1.32 -7.12 -8.39
CA GLY A 347 -0.93 -5.82 -7.85
C GLY A 347 -2.01 -4.73 -7.91
N GLY A 348 -3.19 -5.03 -8.46
CA GLY A 348 -4.36 -4.16 -8.44
C GLY A 348 -5.18 -4.32 -7.16
N GLN A 349 -5.84 -3.24 -6.76
CA GLN A 349 -6.62 -3.16 -5.52
C GLN A 349 -8.06 -2.73 -5.80
N TYR A 350 -9.03 -3.51 -5.32
CA TYR A 350 -10.45 -3.20 -5.42
C TYR A 350 -11.09 -3.14 -4.04
N THR A 351 -11.91 -2.13 -3.81
CA THR A 351 -12.66 -1.97 -2.56
C THR A 351 -14.13 -1.73 -2.83
N LEU A 352 -15.01 -2.48 -2.17
CA LEU A 352 -16.47 -2.31 -2.24
C LEU A 352 -17.02 -1.76 -0.91
N GLY A 353 -17.85 -0.72 -1.01
CA GLY A 353 -18.74 -0.26 0.05
C GLY A 353 -18.08 0.54 1.17
N ARG A 354 -16.89 1.11 0.98
CA ARG A 354 -16.23 1.95 1.99
C ARG A 354 -15.58 3.18 1.40
N SER A 355 -15.82 4.34 2.02
CA SER A 355 -15.13 5.62 1.78
C SER A 355 -14.57 6.16 3.09
N LYS A 356 -13.25 6.09 3.29
CA LYS A 356 -12.60 6.46 4.56
C LYS A 356 -13.25 5.77 5.78
N ASP A 357 -14.08 6.47 6.53
CA ASP A 357 -14.80 6.00 7.72
C ASP A 357 -16.30 5.74 7.49
N GLU A 358 -16.78 6.00 6.28
CA GLU A 358 -18.17 5.78 5.86
C GLU A 358 -18.33 4.46 5.10
N PHE A 359 -19.47 3.82 5.30
CA PHE A 359 -19.83 2.55 4.67
C PHE A 359 -21.08 2.75 3.80
N GLN A 360 -21.10 2.12 2.62
CA GLN A 360 -22.16 2.27 1.64
C GLN A 360 -22.90 0.95 1.47
N ALA A 361 -23.98 0.78 2.24
CA ALA A 361 -24.78 -0.44 2.30
C ALA A 361 -25.45 -0.81 0.97
N LEU A 362 -25.67 0.17 0.09
CA LEU A 362 -26.28 -0.02 -1.23
C LEU A 362 -25.25 -0.24 -2.34
N ALA A 363 -23.95 -0.25 -2.03
CA ALA A 363 -22.93 -0.52 -3.03
C ALA A 363 -23.10 -1.95 -3.56
N ARG A 364 -22.91 -2.12 -4.87
CA ARG A 364 -23.04 -3.41 -5.54
C ARG A 364 -21.91 -3.63 -6.53
N ALA A 365 -21.40 -4.85 -6.56
CA ALA A 365 -20.50 -5.32 -7.62
C ALA A 365 -21.05 -6.62 -8.20
N GLU A 366 -20.96 -6.77 -9.52
CA GLU A 366 -21.39 -7.96 -10.26
C GLU A 366 -20.28 -8.48 -11.18
N ASP A 367 -20.15 -9.79 -11.32
CA ASP A 367 -19.16 -10.44 -12.20
C ASP A 367 -17.70 -10.00 -11.94
N LEU A 368 -17.32 -9.85 -10.66
CA LEU A 368 -15.97 -9.41 -10.28
C LEU A 368 -14.94 -10.51 -10.55
N GLN A 369 -13.88 -10.18 -11.30
CA GLN A 369 -12.81 -11.12 -11.66
C GLN A 369 -11.48 -10.72 -11.01
N VAL A 370 -11.06 -11.40 -9.96
CA VAL A 370 -9.80 -11.15 -9.25
C VAL A 370 -8.74 -12.14 -9.72
N ALA A 371 -7.90 -11.73 -10.66
CA ALA A 371 -6.82 -12.54 -11.24
C ALA A 371 -5.45 -12.12 -10.68
N GLY A 372 -5.09 -12.68 -9.51
CA GLY A 372 -3.84 -12.38 -8.82
C GLY A 372 -3.83 -11.05 -8.04
N GLY A 373 -4.88 -10.25 -8.16
CA GLY A 373 -5.08 -8.99 -7.43
C GLY A 373 -5.71 -9.16 -6.05
N THR A 374 -6.12 -8.05 -5.45
CA THR A 374 -6.78 -8.04 -4.14
C THR A 374 -8.10 -7.29 -4.21
N ALA A 375 -9.16 -7.90 -3.70
CA ALA A 375 -10.47 -7.29 -3.53
C ALA A 375 -10.92 -7.39 -2.07
N ILE A 376 -11.45 -6.29 -1.53
CA ILE A 376 -11.98 -6.23 -0.17
C ILE A 376 -13.39 -5.66 -0.18
N VAL A 377 -14.33 -6.39 0.42
CA VAL A 377 -15.72 -5.94 0.59
C VAL A 377 -15.93 -5.52 2.04
N TYR A 378 -16.28 -4.25 2.24
CA TYR A 378 -16.55 -3.67 3.55
C TYR A 378 -18.03 -3.49 3.85
N ALA A 379 -18.84 -3.26 2.81
CA ALA A 379 -20.30 -3.20 2.87
C ALA A 379 -20.87 -3.43 1.47
N GLY A 380 -22.17 -3.68 1.38
CA GLY A 380 -22.88 -3.85 0.12
C GLY A 380 -23.00 -5.32 -0.31
N THR A 381 -23.34 -5.52 -1.58
CA THR A 381 -23.57 -6.84 -2.18
C THR A 381 -22.56 -7.12 -3.28
N LEU A 382 -21.87 -8.25 -3.19
CA LEU A 382 -21.09 -8.82 -4.29
C LEU A 382 -21.88 -10.01 -4.85
N ALA A 383 -22.28 -9.92 -6.12
CA ALA A 383 -22.96 -10.98 -6.84
C ALA A 383 -22.03 -11.52 -7.93
N ASP A 384 -21.87 -12.84 -8.02
CA ASP A 384 -21.03 -13.51 -9.02
C ASP A 384 -19.56 -13.04 -9.02
N ALA A 385 -18.65 -13.94 -8.61
CA ALA A 385 -17.24 -13.59 -8.52
C ALA A 385 -16.32 -14.74 -8.90
N SER A 386 -15.15 -14.40 -9.40
CA SER A 386 -14.06 -15.37 -9.57
C SER A 386 -12.77 -14.82 -8.98
N VAL A 387 -12.01 -15.69 -8.32
CA VAL A 387 -10.71 -15.37 -7.71
C VAL A 387 -9.73 -16.45 -8.16
N SER A 388 -8.65 -16.04 -8.80
CA SER A 388 -7.65 -16.95 -9.37
C SER A 388 -6.23 -16.42 -9.18
N GLY A 389 -5.26 -17.32 -9.33
CA GLY A 389 -3.83 -17.07 -9.15
C GLY A 389 -3.40 -17.09 -7.69
N ALA A 390 -2.16 -17.50 -7.43
CA ALA A 390 -1.66 -17.73 -6.07
C ALA A 390 -1.64 -16.48 -5.17
N THR A 391 -1.68 -15.28 -5.76
CA THR A 391 -1.78 -14.01 -5.02
C THR A 391 -3.20 -13.42 -5.03
N GLY A 392 -4.14 -14.06 -5.73
CA GLY A 392 -5.52 -13.64 -5.82
C GLY A 392 -6.22 -13.77 -4.48
N SER A 393 -6.79 -12.67 -4.00
CA SER A 393 -7.44 -12.63 -2.69
C SER A 393 -8.74 -11.83 -2.76
N LEU A 394 -9.82 -12.43 -2.27
CA LEU A 394 -11.10 -11.77 -2.01
C LEU A 394 -11.42 -11.88 -0.52
N SER A 395 -11.59 -10.75 0.15
CA SER A 395 -11.87 -10.71 1.58
C SER A 395 -13.17 -9.97 1.85
N LEU A 396 -14.15 -10.67 2.44
CA LEU A 396 -15.40 -10.10 2.91
C LEU A 396 -15.25 -9.80 4.40
N MET A 397 -15.33 -8.52 4.76
CA MET A 397 -15.11 -8.07 6.13
C MET A 397 -16.32 -8.37 7.02
N THR A 398 -16.06 -8.57 8.30
CA THR A 398 -17.12 -8.63 9.32
C THR A 398 -17.91 -7.31 9.29
N PRO A 399 -19.25 -7.35 9.12
CA PRO A 399 -20.09 -6.17 9.18
C PRO A 399 -19.90 -5.41 10.50
N ARG A 400 -19.88 -4.08 10.43
CA ARG A 400 -19.66 -3.24 11.63
C ARG A 400 -20.90 -3.16 12.51
N ASP A 401 -22.07 -3.21 11.90
CA ASP A 401 -23.39 -3.17 12.54
C ASP A 401 -24.43 -3.92 11.69
N ASN A 402 -25.66 -4.02 12.19
CA ASN A 402 -26.77 -4.71 11.51
C ASN A 402 -27.36 -3.91 10.32
N VAL A 403 -26.80 -2.74 9.99
CA VAL A 403 -27.33 -1.82 8.96
C VAL A 403 -26.40 -1.72 7.74
N THR A 404 -25.13 -2.14 7.89
CA THR A 404 -24.10 -2.19 6.86
C THR A 404 -23.82 -3.63 6.44
N PRO A 405 -24.76 -4.32 5.78
CA PRO A 405 -24.59 -5.72 5.44
C PRO A 405 -23.41 -5.90 4.48
N VAL A 406 -22.72 -7.01 4.62
CA VAL A 406 -21.80 -7.55 3.61
C VAL A 406 -22.45 -8.82 3.10
N LYS A 407 -22.85 -8.82 1.83
CA LYS A 407 -23.56 -9.93 1.20
C LYS A 407 -22.76 -10.51 0.03
N LEU A 408 -22.71 -11.83 -0.05
CA LEU A 408 -22.21 -12.59 -1.19
C LEU A 408 -23.33 -13.44 -1.75
N GLU A 409 -23.58 -13.35 -3.05
CA GLU A 409 -24.63 -14.13 -3.72
C GLU A 409 -24.17 -14.59 -5.11
N GLY A 410 -24.89 -15.57 -5.68
CA GLY A 410 -24.56 -16.11 -7.00
C GLY A 410 -23.37 -17.06 -6.98
N ALA A 411 -22.79 -17.28 -8.15
CA ALA A 411 -21.72 -18.23 -8.36
C ALA A 411 -20.35 -17.62 -8.01
N VAL A 412 -19.64 -18.24 -7.07
CA VAL A 412 -18.31 -17.78 -6.64
C VAL A 412 -17.28 -18.88 -6.87
N ARG A 413 -16.27 -18.60 -7.70
CA ARG A 413 -15.22 -19.56 -8.06
C ARG A 413 -13.87 -19.14 -7.50
N ILE A 414 -13.20 -20.04 -6.80
CA ILE A 414 -11.87 -19.85 -6.22
C ILE A 414 -10.95 -20.90 -6.84
N THR A 415 -9.96 -20.47 -7.62
CA THR A 415 -9.07 -21.37 -8.37
C THR A 415 -7.60 -21.04 -8.19
N ASP A 416 -6.73 -21.96 -8.61
CA ASP A 416 -5.28 -21.73 -8.77
C ASP A 416 -4.59 -21.19 -7.51
N SER A 417 -4.90 -21.81 -6.37
CA SER A 417 -4.39 -21.42 -5.04
C SER A 417 -4.81 -20.02 -4.55
N ALA A 418 -5.83 -19.42 -5.16
CA ALA A 418 -6.41 -18.17 -4.68
C ALA A 418 -7.13 -18.35 -3.33
N THR A 419 -7.42 -17.23 -2.67
CA THR A 419 -8.01 -17.20 -1.33
C THR A 419 -9.31 -16.40 -1.30
N LEU A 420 -10.36 -17.00 -0.73
CA LEU A 420 -11.56 -16.31 -0.27
C LEU A 420 -11.57 -16.29 1.26
N THR A 421 -11.70 -15.12 1.87
CA THR A 421 -11.88 -14.99 3.32
C THR A 421 -13.28 -14.46 3.65
N LEU A 422 -14.01 -15.19 4.49
CA LEU A 422 -15.34 -14.83 4.96
C LEU A 422 -15.28 -14.33 6.41
N GLY A 423 -15.55 -13.05 6.62
CA GLY A 423 -15.75 -12.48 7.94
C GLY A 423 -17.01 -13.03 8.62
N ASN A 424 -17.00 -13.11 9.95
CA ASN A 424 -18.21 -13.46 10.69
C ASN A 424 -19.33 -12.43 10.41
N GLY A 425 -20.58 -12.91 10.28
CA GLY A 425 -21.75 -12.07 10.04
C GLY A 425 -22.01 -11.71 8.57
N VAL A 426 -21.12 -12.07 7.65
CA VAL A 426 -21.36 -11.95 6.21
C VAL A 426 -22.54 -12.84 5.81
N ASP A 427 -23.49 -12.31 5.03
CA ASP A 427 -24.60 -13.09 4.48
C ASP A 427 -24.15 -13.76 3.17
N THR A 428 -23.88 -15.06 3.25
CA THR A 428 -23.50 -15.92 2.11
C THR A 428 -24.58 -16.95 1.79
N THR A 429 -25.82 -16.78 2.28
CA THR A 429 -26.89 -17.80 2.17
C THR A 429 -27.35 -18.08 0.74
N LEU A 430 -27.07 -17.17 -0.20
CA LEU A 430 -27.37 -17.30 -1.62
C LEU A 430 -26.10 -17.52 -2.48
N ALA A 431 -24.96 -17.80 -1.85
CA ALA A 431 -23.71 -18.01 -2.57
C ALA A 431 -23.49 -19.50 -2.88
N ASP A 432 -23.23 -19.81 -4.15
CA ASP A 432 -22.79 -21.11 -4.63
C ASP A 432 -21.27 -21.11 -4.78
N LEU A 433 -20.56 -21.73 -3.82
CA LEU A 433 -19.11 -21.72 -3.78
C LEU A 433 -18.52 -22.91 -4.53
N THR A 434 -17.57 -22.63 -5.42
CA THR A 434 -16.70 -23.64 -6.03
C THR A 434 -15.24 -23.34 -5.68
N ALA A 435 -14.57 -24.25 -4.97
CA ALA A 435 -13.14 -24.18 -4.75
C ALA A 435 -12.44 -25.31 -5.53
N ALA A 436 -11.56 -24.94 -6.46
CA ALA A 436 -10.89 -25.87 -7.35
C ALA A 436 -9.40 -25.57 -7.47
N SER A 437 -8.59 -26.53 -7.93
CA SER A 437 -7.15 -26.32 -8.21
C SER A 437 -6.41 -25.67 -7.02
N ARG A 438 -6.64 -26.21 -5.82
CA ARG A 438 -6.11 -25.72 -4.53
C ARG A 438 -6.60 -24.34 -4.09
N GLY A 439 -7.67 -23.83 -4.70
CA GLY A 439 -8.38 -22.65 -4.20
C GLY A 439 -8.83 -22.88 -2.75
N SER A 440 -8.72 -21.84 -1.92
CA SER A 440 -8.94 -21.94 -0.49
C SER A 440 -10.04 -20.99 0.01
N VAL A 441 -10.90 -21.50 0.89
CA VAL A 441 -11.91 -20.72 1.60
C VAL A 441 -11.56 -20.68 3.08
N TRP A 442 -11.50 -19.49 3.66
CA TRP A 442 -11.12 -19.27 5.06
C TRP A 442 -12.24 -18.59 5.82
N LEU A 443 -12.60 -19.15 6.97
CA LEU A 443 -13.54 -18.51 7.88
C LEU A 443 -12.77 -17.66 8.90
N ASN A 444 -13.11 -16.37 8.97
CA ASN A 444 -12.48 -15.44 9.90
C ASN A 444 -13.48 -14.90 10.92
N SER A 445 -13.30 -15.33 12.16
CA SER A 445 -14.20 -15.04 13.28
C SER A 445 -13.81 -13.82 14.11
N ASN A 446 -12.60 -13.26 13.93
CA ASN A 446 -12.09 -12.04 14.60
C ASN A 446 -12.51 -11.86 16.09
N ASN A 447 -12.50 -12.93 16.90
CA ASN A 447 -12.94 -12.96 18.31
C ASN A 447 -14.43 -12.68 18.62
N SER A 448 -15.32 -12.53 17.62
CA SER A 448 -16.72 -12.12 17.83
C SER A 448 -17.58 -13.13 18.60
N CYS A 449 -17.28 -14.43 18.57
CA CYS A 449 -18.04 -15.48 19.25
C CYS A 449 -17.24 -16.20 20.36
N ALA A 450 -16.24 -15.54 20.94
CA ALA A 450 -15.42 -16.15 21.98
C ALA A 450 -16.26 -16.51 23.23
N GLY A 451 -16.22 -17.78 23.66
CA GLY A 451 -16.85 -18.24 24.90
C GLY A 451 -18.37 -18.47 24.86
N THR A 452 -19.02 -18.29 23.71
CA THR A 452 -20.46 -18.58 23.50
C THR A 452 -20.62 -19.89 22.70
N SER A 453 -21.54 -19.94 21.73
CA SER A 453 -21.66 -21.03 20.73
C SER A 453 -20.59 -20.91 19.63
N ASN A 454 -20.59 -21.82 18.67
CA ASN A 454 -19.78 -21.66 17.47
C ASN A 454 -20.23 -20.42 16.68
N CYS A 455 -19.32 -19.77 15.95
CA CYS A 455 -19.72 -18.79 14.94
C CYS A 455 -20.33 -19.52 13.75
N GLU A 456 -21.50 -19.08 13.32
CA GLU A 456 -22.22 -19.70 12.21
C GLU A 456 -21.85 -19.04 10.88
N TYR A 457 -21.53 -19.87 9.90
CA TYR A 457 -21.31 -19.52 8.50
C TYR A 457 -22.22 -20.38 7.63
N ARG A 458 -22.79 -19.80 6.56
CA ARG A 458 -23.79 -20.49 5.73
C ARG A 458 -23.56 -20.24 4.25
N VAL A 459 -23.47 -21.27 3.43
CA VAL A 459 -23.41 -21.15 1.97
C VAL A 459 -24.52 -21.96 1.32
N ASN A 460 -25.00 -21.57 0.14
CA ASN A 460 -26.08 -22.33 -0.50
C ASN A 460 -25.59 -23.72 -0.91
N SER A 461 -24.56 -23.77 -1.76
CA SER A 461 -23.90 -25.01 -2.17
C SER A 461 -22.38 -24.88 -2.09
N LEU A 462 -21.70 -26.01 -1.86
CA LEU A 462 -20.26 -26.10 -1.84
C LEU A 462 -19.78 -27.24 -2.75
N LEU A 463 -19.08 -26.87 -3.81
CA LEU A 463 -18.40 -27.79 -4.72
C LEU A 463 -16.89 -27.69 -4.50
N LEU A 464 -16.25 -28.82 -4.17
CA LEU A 464 -14.79 -28.90 -4.08
C LEU A 464 -14.22 -29.74 -5.22
N ASN A 465 -13.18 -29.25 -5.88
CA ASN A 465 -12.43 -29.99 -6.89
C ASN A 465 -10.93 -29.81 -6.68
N ASP A 466 -10.39 -30.51 -5.68
CA ASP A 466 -9.05 -30.28 -5.11
C ASP A 466 -8.97 -28.93 -4.38
N GLY A 467 -10.06 -28.50 -3.74
CA GLY A 467 -10.12 -27.26 -2.94
C GLY A 467 -9.93 -27.50 -1.44
N ASP A 468 -9.54 -26.44 -0.73
CA ASP A 468 -9.30 -26.44 0.72
C ASP A 468 -10.29 -25.51 1.44
N VAL A 469 -10.87 -25.94 2.56
CA VAL A 469 -11.72 -25.10 3.41
C VAL A 469 -11.19 -25.11 4.84
N TYR A 470 -10.81 -23.93 5.33
CA TYR A 470 -10.27 -23.71 6.67
C TYR A 470 -11.37 -23.13 7.55
N LEU A 471 -11.89 -23.96 8.47
CA LEU A 471 -12.96 -23.52 9.37
C LEU A 471 -12.44 -22.62 10.46
N SER A 472 -11.16 -22.69 10.82
CA SER A 472 -10.55 -21.80 11.80
C SER A 472 -9.14 -21.39 11.36
N ALA A 473 -8.84 -20.11 11.55
CA ALA A 473 -7.50 -19.58 11.30
C ALA A 473 -6.62 -19.83 12.53
N GLN A 474 -5.70 -20.79 12.45
CA GLN A 474 -4.57 -20.82 13.38
C GLN A 474 -3.26 -21.00 12.62
N THR A 475 -2.68 -19.88 12.21
CA THR A 475 -1.26 -19.78 11.93
C THR A 475 -0.49 -19.86 13.24
N ALA A 476 -0.06 -21.05 13.64
CA ALA A 476 1.09 -21.32 14.53
C ALA A 476 1.38 -20.34 15.71
N ALA A 477 0.36 -19.82 16.42
CA ALA A 477 0.52 -18.91 17.55
C ALA A 477 -0.09 -19.49 18.84
N PRO A 478 0.56 -19.27 20.00
CA PRO A 478 0.34 -20.06 21.22
C PRO A 478 -1.00 -19.78 21.90
N ALA A 479 -1.75 -20.85 22.19
CA ALA A 479 -2.67 -21.11 23.32
C ALA A 479 -3.66 -20.03 23.84
N THR A 480 -3.78 -18.84 23.27
CA THR A 480 -4.69 -17.77 23.78
C THR A 480 -5.93 -17.54 22.91
N THR A 481 -6.09 -18.25 21.78
CA THR A 481 -7.34 -18.29 20.98
C THR A 481 -8.25 -19.48 21.33
N ASN A 482 -8.02 -20.14 22.47
CA ASN A 482 -8.58 -21.42 22.94
C ASN A 482 -10.14 -21.52 23.09
N GLY A 483 -10.94 -20.66 22.47
CA GLY A 483 -12.38 -20.60 22.71
C GLY A 483 -13.27 -20.19 21.53
N ILE A 484 -12.75 -20.13 20.31
CA ILE A 484 -13.55 -19.81 19.12
C ILE A 484 -13.55 -21.03 18.21
N TYR A 485 -14.76 -21.44 17.84
CA TYR A 485 -15.00 -22.55 16.94
C TYR A 485 -16.11 -22.14 15.99
N ASN A 486 -16.14 -22.75 14.82
CA ASN A 486 -16.97 -22.32 13.71
C ASN A 486 -17.81 -23.47 13.17
N THR A 487 -19.06 -23.18 12.84
CA THR A 487 -19.94 -24.10 12.13
C THR A 487 -20.08 -23.60 10.71
N LEU A 488 -19.68 -24.40 9.73
CA LEU A 488 -20.01 -24.17 8.33
C LEU A 488 -21.24 -25.00 7.95
N THR A 489 -22.33 -24.33 7.61
CA THR A 489 -23.55 -24.96 7.11
C THR A 489 -23.65 -24.80 5.59
N THR A 490 -23.96 -25.87 4.87
CA THR A 490 -24.32 -25.81 3.44
C THR A 490 -25.56 -26.66 3.16
N ASN A 491 -26.32 -26.35 2.10
CA ASN A 491 -27.43 -27.21 1.70
C ASN A 491 -26.92 -28.45 0.97
N GLU A 492 -25.94 -28.29 0.08
CA GLU A 492 -25.39 -29.37 -0.73
C GLU A 492 -23.86 -29.33 -0.74
N LEU A 493 -23.23 -30.50 -0.62
CA LEU A 493 -21.79 -30.68 -0.71
C LEU A 493 -21.46 -31.71 -1.80
N SER A 494 -20.55 -31.37 -2.71
CA SER A 494 -20.14 -32.30 -3.78
C SER A 494 -18.65 -32.24 -4.11
N GLY A 495 -18.13 -33.32 -4.69
CA GLY A 495 -16.80 -33.40 -5.30
C GLY A 495 -15.71 -34.00 -4.40
N SER A 496 -14.53 -33.39 -4.37
CA SER A 496 -13.41 -33.84 -3.55
C SER A 496 -12.52 -32.70 -3.09
N GLY A 497 -12.13 -32.71 -1.82
CA GLY A 497 -11.31 -31.65 -1.22
C GLY A 497 -11.00 -31.90 0.25
N ASN A 498 -10.43 -30.89 0.90
CA ASN A 498 -9.97 -30.97 2.27
C ASN A 498 -10.67 -29.94 3.16
N PHE A 499 -11.01 -30.34 4.38
CA PHE A 499 -11.46 -29.45 5.44
C PHE A 499 -10.46 -29.45 6.59
N TYR A 500 -10.14 -28.28 7.12
CA TYR A 500 -9.24 -28.09 8.24
C TYR A 500 -10.02 -27.55 9.43
N LEU A 501 -10.07 -28.33 10.51
CA LEU A 501 -10.87 -28.09 11.69
C LEU A 501 -9.98 -27.97 12.93
N HIS A 502 -10.35 -27.07 13.82
CA HIS A 502 -9.77 -26.96 15.15
C HIS A 502 -10.73 -27.51 16.21
N THR A 503 -10.17 -28.17 17.22
CA THR A 503 -10.93 -28.83 18.26
C THR A 503 -10.34 -28.65 19.66
N ASN A 504 -11.22 -28.74 20.64
CA ASN A 504 -10.91 -28.98 22.04
C ASN A 504 -11.85 -30.08 22.53
N VAL A 505 -11.47 -31.33 22.25
CA VAL A 505 -12.28 -32.49 22.63
C VAL A 505 -12.45 -32.57 24.15
N ALA A 506 -11.43 -32.19 24.93
CA ALA A 506 -11.54 -32.18 26.39
C ALA A 506 -12.60 -31.20 26.93
N GLY A 507 -12.85 -30.11 26.20
CA GLY A 507 -13.91 -29.15 26.49
C GLY A 507 -15.22 -29.40 25.74
N SER A 508 -15.34 -30.49 24.97
CA SER A 508 -16.49 -30.78 24.08
C SER A 508 -16.82 -29.64 23.11
N ARG A 509 -15.78 -28.99 22.58
CA ARG A 509 -15.89 -27.86 21.63
C ARG A 509 -15.07 -28.17 20.38
N GLY A 510 -15.57 -27.76 19.22
CA GLY A 510 -14.86 -27.98 17.97
C GLY A 510 -15.57 -27.31 16.81
N ASP A 511 -14.82 -27.09 15.74
CA ASP A 511 -15.38 -26.72 14.45
C ASP A 511 -16.30 -27.83 13.93
N GLN A 512 -17.34 -27.46 13.19
CA GLN A 512 -18.32 -28.39 12.64
C GLN A 512 -18.67 -28.06 11.19
N LEU A 513 -18.83 -29.12 10.39
CA LEU A 513 -19.42 -29.06 9.06
C LEU A 513 -20.82 -29.66 9.10
N VAL A 514 -21.81 -28.91 8.62
CA VAL A 514 -23.21 -29.33 8.56
C VAL A 514 -23.70 -29.23 7.12
N VAL A 515 -24.18 -30.34 6.57
CA VAL A 515 -24.81 -30.40 5.24
C VAL A 515 -26.29 -30.74 5.43
N ASN A 516 -27.20 -29.81 5.11
CA ASN A 516 -28.62 -29.98 5.39
C ASN A 516 -29.27 -31.08 4.53
N ASN A 517 -28.89 -31.17 3.25
CA ASN A 517 -29.43 -32.15 2.31
C ASN A 517 -28.36 -33.22 2.01
N ASN A 518 -28.01 -33.41 0.74
CA ASN A 518 -27.11 -34.48 0.32
C ASN A 518 -25.65 -34.03 0.28
N ALA A 519 -24.76 -34.89 0.77
CA ALA A 519 -23.32 -34.81 0.55
C ALA A 519 -22.88 -35.96 -0.37
N THR A 520 -22.11 -35.66 -1.42
CA THR A 520 -21.59 -36.66 -2.38
C THR A 520 -20.10 -36.47 -2.64
N GLY A 521 -19.36 -37.58 -2.80
CA GLY A 521 -17.92 -37.53 -3.11
C GLY A 521 -16.98 -37.85 -1.95
N ASN A 522 -15.71 -37.43 -2.03
CA ASN A 522 -14.65 -37.89 -1.12
C ASN A 522 -13.91 -36.71 -0.48
N PHE A 523 -13.96 -36.62 0.84
CA PHE A 523 -13.37 -35.50 1.57
C PHE A 523 -12.40 -35.98 2.65
N LYS A 524 -11.34 -35.19 2.86
CA LYS A 524 -10.41 -35.37 3.97
C LYS A 524 -10.66 -34.32 5.03
N ILE A 525 -10.69 -34.75 6.28
CA ILE A 525 -10.79 -33.91 7.47
C ILE A 525 -9.41 -33.87 8.13
N PHE A 526 -8.83 -32.70 8.24
CA PHE A 526 -7.62 -32.44 9.01
C PHE A 526 -8.03 -31.82 10.34
N VAL A 527 -7.63 -32.43 11.44
CA VAL A 527 -7.99 -31.96 12.79
C VAL A 527 -6.74 -31.51 13.52
N GLN A 528 -6.80 -30.32 14.09
CA GLN A 528 -5.82 -29.82 15.04
C GLN A 528 -6.50 -29.62 16.40
N ASP A 529 -6.08 -30.38 17.42
CA ASP A 529 -6.64 -30.26 18.76
C ASP A 529 -5.71 -29.50 19.73
N THR A 530 -6.27 -29.00 20.82
CA THR A 530 -5.53 -28.45 21.97
C THR A 530 -4.49 -29.40 22.59
N GLY A 531 -4.65 -30.71 22.44
CA GLY A 531 -3.79 -31.74 23.02
C GLY A 531 -4.05 -32.01 24.50
N VAL A 532 -5.08 -31.41 25.10
CA VAL A 532 -5.53 -31.70 26.47
C VAL A 532 -6.28 -33.02 26.45
N SER A 533 -5.88 -33.97 27.30
CA SER A 533 -6.54 -35.28 27.37
C SER A 533 -8.02 -35.15 27.79
N PRO A 534 -8.96 -35.67 26.99
CA PRO A 534 -10.37 -35.69 27.35
C PRO A 534 -10.60 -36.46 28.65
N GLN A 535 -11.52 -35.96 29.48
CA GLN A 535 -11.92 -36.62 30.74
C GLN A 535 -13.05 -37.64 30.52
N SER A 536 -13.71 -37.59 29.37
CA SER A 536 -14.77 -38.49 28.93
C SER A 536 -14.35 -39.21 27.65
N ASP A 537 -14.92 -40.39 27.42
CA ASP A 537 -14.79 -41.15 26.17
C ASP A 537 -15.83 -40.72 25.11
N ASP A 538 -16.58 -39.65 25.38
CA ASP A 538 -17.60 -39.14 24.47
C ASP A 538 -17.01 -38.79 23.11
N ALA A 539 -17.65 -39.28 22.07
CA ALA A 539 -17.27 -38.99 20.70
C ALA A 539 -17.74 -37.58 20.31
N MET A 540 -16.89 -36.82 19.61
CA MET A 540 -17.23 -35.48 19.16
C MET A 540 -17.61 -35.48 17.68
N THR A 541 -18.83 -35.04 17.36
CA THR A 541 -19.28 -34.91 15.98
C THR A 541 -18.59 -33.74 15.28
N LEU A 542 -17.90 -34.03 14.18
CA LEU A 542 -17.25 -33.02 13.33
C LEU A 542 -18.04 -32.75 12.06
N VAL A 543 -18.72 -33.76 11.53
CA VAL A 543 -19.49 -33.65 10.29
C VAL A 543 -20.88 -34.23 10.49
N LYS A 544 -21.91 -33.52 10.03
CA LYS A 544 -23.30 -33.97 9.96
C LYS A 544 -23.82 -33.79 8.54
N THR A 545 -24.46 -34.80 7.98
CA THR A 545 -25.11 -34.70 6.66
C THR A 545 -26.57 -35.15 6.74
N GLY A 546 -27.44 -34.56 5.92
CA GLY A 546 -28.84 -34.97 5.78
C GLY A 546 -29.03 -36.26 4.98
N GLY A 547 -27.99 -36.69 4.25
CA GLY A 547 -27.96 -37.91 3.44
C GLY A 547 -26.84 -37.88 2.40
N GLY A 548 -26.89 -38.81 1.45
CA GLY A 548 -25.93 -38.93 0.34
C GLY A 548 -24.89 -40.04 0.53
N ASP A 549 -23.91 -40.10 -0.37
CA ASP A 549 -22.88 -41.14 -0.46
C ASP A 549 -21.46 -40.62 -0.17
N ALA A 550 -21.36 -39.43 0.43
CA ALA A 550 -20.07 -38.85 0.79
C ALA A 550 -19.26 -39.73 1.76
N SER A 551 -17.96 -39.78 1.51
CA SER A 551 -16.97 -40.40 2.40
C SER A 551 -16.08 -39.32 3.03
N PHE A 552 -15.97 -39.35 4.36
CA PHE A 552 -15.06 -38.48 5.12
C PHE A 552 -14.00 -39.34 5.82
N THR A 553 -12.73 -38.97 5.63
CA THR A 553 -11.57 -39.67 6.21
C THR A 553 -10.63 -38.69 6.88
N LEU A 554 -9.83 -39.12 7.87
CA LEU A 554 -8.80 -38.27 8.44
C LEU A 554 -7.63 -38.09 7.47
N GLY A 555 -7.26 -36.83 7.21
CA GLY A 555 -6.09 -36.46 6.44
C GLY A 555 -4.79 -36.40 7.26
N ASN A 556 -4.89 -36.41 8.60
CA ASN A 556 -3.75 -36.39 9.52
C ASN A 556 -2.80 -37.58 9.26
N THR A 557 -1.51 -37.38 9.57
CA THR A 557 -0.49 -38.41 9.39
C THR A 557 -0.87 -39.68 10.18
N GLY A 558 -0.91 -40.82 9.51
CA GLY A 558 -1.30 -42.10 10.12
C GLY A 558 -2.81 -42.34 10.26
N GLY A 559 -3.65 -41.37 9.89
CA GLY A 559 -5.12 -41.50 9.94
C GLY A 559 -5.70 -41.38 11.35
N PHE A 560 -4.95 -40.78 12.29
CA PHE A 560 -5.37 -40.53 13.65
C PHE A 560 -5.01 -39.11 14.10
N VAL A 561 -5.62 -38.67 15.20
CA VAL A 561 -5.37 -37.38 15.86
C VAL A 561 -4.87 -37.65 17.28
N ASP A 562 -3.75 -37.03 17.66
CA ASP A 562 -3.18 -37.16 19.00
C ASP A 562 -3.87 -36.20 19.98
N LEU A 563 -4.70 -36.74 20.88
CA LEU A 563 -5.48 -35.96 21.86
C LEU A 563 -4.94 -36.16 23.28
N GLY A 564 -3.65 -35.90 23.48
CA GLY A 564 -3.00 -36.05 24.78
C GLY A 564 -2.65 -37.51 25.07
N THR A 565 -3.52 -38.23 25.79
CA THR A 565 -3.26 -39.62 26.24
C THR A 565 -3.48 -40.66 25.15
N TYR A 566 -4.51 -40.48 24.31
CA TYR A 566 -4.96 -41.47 23.33
C TYR A 566 -5.01 -40.92 21.91
N GLU A 567 -4.88 -41.81 20.94
CA GLU A 567 -5.11 -41.56 19.51
C GLU A 567 -6.61 -41.67 19.20
N TYR A 568 -7.11 -40.75 18.37
CA TYR A 568 -8.52 -40.71 17.95
C TYR A 568 -8.65 -40.91 16.44
N VAL A 569 -9.71 -41.58 16.01
CA VAL A 569 -10.06 -41.84 14.61
C VAL A 569 -11.42 -41.21 14.27
N LEU A 570 -11.63 -40.89 13.00
CA LEU A 570 -12.93 -40.43 12.51
C LEU A 570 -13.76 -41.62 12.03
N LYS A 571 -14.94 -41.81 12.62
CA LYS A 571 -15.82 -42.94 12.34
C LYS A 571 -17.24 -42.47 12.06
N SER A 572 -17.89 -43.07 11.06
CA SER A 572 -19.31 -42.86 10.82
C SER A 572 -20.14 -43.60 11.86
N ASP A 573 -21.18 -42.96 12.40
CA ASP A 573 -22.15 -43.60 13.30
C ASP A 573 -23.26 -44.39 12.58
N GLY A 574 -23.22 -44.43 11.25
CA GLY A 574 -24.25 -45.08 10.42
C GLY A 574 -25.54 -44.25 10.25
N ASN A 575 -25.64 -43.08 10.89
CA ASN A 575 -26.76 -42.15 10.82
C ASN A 575 -26.32 -40.79 10.22
N SER A 576 -25.41 -40.84 9.24
CA SER A 576 -24.91 -39.66 8.53
C SER A 576 -24.14 -38.65 9.39
N ASN A 577 -23.58 -39.08 10.53
CA ASN A 577 -22.62 -38.27 11.28
C ASN A 577 -21.24 -38.93 11.32
N TRP A 578 -20.20 -38.10 11.34
CA TRP A 578 -18.83 -38.53 11.53
C TRP A 578 -18.29 -37.98 12.84
N ASN A 579 -17.91 -38.90 13.71
CA ASN A 579 -17.52 -38.62 15.09
C ASN A 579 -16.04 -38.95 15.27
N LEU A 580 -15.32 -38.05 15.92
CA LEU A 580 -13.97 -38.28 16.40
C LEU A 580 -14.05 -39.10 17.69
N THR A 581 -13.49 -40.32 17.70
CA THR A 581 -13.62 -41.30 18.78
C THR A 581 -12.31 -42.05 19.04
N ASN A 582 -12.12 -42.52 20.27
CA ASN A 582 -11.00 -43.39 20.67
C ASN A 582 -11.31 -44.90 20.52
N ASP A 583 -12.45 -45.27 19.91
CA ASP A 583 -12.82 -46.66 19.60
C ASP A 583 -12.15 -47.15 18.32
N VAL A 584 -10.92 -47.65 18.44
CA VAL A 584 -10.04 -48.04 17.32
C VAL A 584 -10.29 -49.46 16.78
N LYS A 585 -11.46 -50.06 17.03
CA LYS A 585 -11.73 -51.47 16.66
C LYS A 585 -11.47 -51.74 15.16
N PRO A 586 -10.69 -52.77 14.80
CA PRO A 586 -10.49 -53.18 13.42
C PRO A 586 -11.81 -53.73 12.81
N ASN A 587 -11.98 -53.50 11.50
CA ASN A 587 -13.12 -53.97 10.72
C ASN A 587 -13.31 -55.50 10.87
N PRO A 588 -14.53 -56.05 10.96
CA PRO A 588 -14.72 -57.50 11.11
C PRO A 588 -14.31 -58.23 9.82
N ASP A 589 -13.39 -59.19 9.94
CA ASP A 589 -13.08 -60.13 8.86
C ASP A 589 -14.32 -60.97 8.48
N PRO A 590 -14.46 -61.39 7.20
CA PRO A 590 -15.58 -62.20 6.75
C PRO A 590 -15.59 -63.57 7.44
N ILE A 591 -16.72 -63.90 8.06
CA ILE A 591 -16.97 -65.12 8.83
C ILE A 591 -16.86 -66.37 7.93
N PRO A 592 -15.96 -67.34 8.21
CA PRO A 592 -16.03 -68.67 7.61
C PRO A 592 -17.13 -69.52 8.25
N ASN A 593 -17.74 -70.38 7.44
CA ASN A 593 -18.91 -71.22 7.72
C ASN A 593 -18.93 -71.98 9.07
N PRO A 594 -20.13 -72.30 9.59
CA PRO A 594 -20.34 -72.71 10.98
C PRO A 594 -19.93 -74.17 11.23
N LYS A 595 -19.34 -74.42 12.40
CA LYS A 595 -19.24 -75.76 13.00
C LYS A 595 -19.91 -75.73 14.39
N PRO A 596 -20.61 -76.80 14.81
CA PRO A 596 -21.52 -76.75 15.95
C PRO A 596 -20.81 -76.57 17.28
N ASP A 597 -21.47 -75.76 18.10
CA ASP A 597 -21.17 -75.24 19.42
C ASP A 597 -21.10 -76.33 20.52
N PRO A 598 -20.28 -76.11 21.56
CA PRO A 598 -20.70 -76.40 22.92
C PRO A 598 -20.63 -75.14 23.80
N THR A 599 -21.82 -74.69 24.24
CA THR A 599 -22.22 -73.86 25.40
C THR A 599 -21.22 -72.90 26.09
N PRO A 600 -21.67 -71.69 26.46
CA PRO A 600 -20.85 -70.49 26.58
C PRO A 600 -20.24 -70.27 27.97
N ASP A 601 -18.96 -69.93 28.01
CA ASP A 601 -18.34 -69.19 29.11
C ASP A 601 -18.76 -67.70 28.99
N PRO A 602 -18.95 -66.93 30.09
CA PRO A 602 -19.34 -65.53 29.98
C PRO A 602 -18.22 -64.76 29.30
N THR A 603 -18.46 -64.35 28.04
CA THR A 603 -17.61 -63.41 27.31
C THR A 603 -17.37 -62.19 28.19
N PRO A 604 -16.10 -61.81 28.47
CA PRO A 604 -15.79 -60.48 28.96
C PRO A 604 -16.40 -59.49 27.99
N THR A 605 -17.10 -58.48 28.50
CA THR A 605 -17.52 -57.34 27.68
C THR A 605 -16.29 -56.81 26.93
N PRO A 606 -16.35 -56.62 25.60
CA PRO A 606 -15.21 -56.13 24.85
C PRO A 606 -14.91 -54.70 25.30
N VAL A 607 -13.87 -54.54 26.10
CA VAL A 607 -13.32 -53.22 26.45
C VAL A 607 -12.78 -52.62 25.14
N PRO A 608 -13.14 -51.37 24.79
CA PRO A 608 -12.56 -50.69 23.63
C PRO A 608 -11.03 -50.68 23.75
N GLU A 609 -10.33 -51.18 22.73
CA GLU A 609 -8.87 -51.19 22.70
C GLU A 609 -8.39 -49.78 22.31
N LYS A 610 -8.05 -48.97 23.31
CA LYS A 610 -7.54 -47.60 23.11
C LYS A 610 -6.06 -47.63 22.77
N ARG A 611 -5.64 -46.85 21.77
CA ARG A 611 -4.22 -46.64 21.45
C ARG A 611 -3.71 -45.40 22.17
N ILE A 612 -2.58 -45.52 22.86
CA ILE A 612 -1.90 -44.40 23.52
C ILE A 612 -1.07 -43.61 22.50
N THR A 613 -0.97 -42.30 22.69
CA THR A 613 -0.15 -41.45 21.82
C THR A 613 1.35 -41.78 21.94
N PRO A 614 2.16 -41.47 20.92
CA PRO A 614 3.62 -41.65 20.97
C PRO A 614 4.28 -40.95 22.17
N SER A 615 3.78 -39.77 22.55
CA SER A 615 4.25 -39.00 23.70
C SER A 615 3.94 -39.71 25.03
N THR A 616 2.74 -40.27 25.18
CA THR A 616 2.36 -41.08 26.34
C THR A 616 3.18 -42.36 26.43
N ALA A 617 3.39 -43.04 25.30
CA ALA A 617 4.24 -44.22 25.21
C ALA A 617 5.69 -43.90 25.64
N ALA A 618 6.24 -42.76 25.22
CA ALA A 618 7.58 -42.34 25.63
C ALA A 618 7.70 -42.09 27.15
N VAL A 619 6.70 -41.44 27.76
CA VAL A 619 6.67 -41.22 29.22
C VAL A 619 6.52 -42.54 29.97
N LEU A 620 5.64 -43.44 29.52
CA LEU A 620 5.49 -44.78 30.11
C LEU A 620 6.78 -45.60 30.00
N ASN A 621 7.46 -45.53 28.86
CA ASN A 621 8.76 -46.19 28.67
C ASN A 621 9.82 -45.62 29.63
N MET A 622 9.86 -44.30 29.85
CA MET A 622 10.76 -43.69 30.85
C MET A 622 10.37 -44.02 32.30
N ALA A 623 9.07 -44.15 32.60
CA ALA A 623 8.61 -44.56 33.92
C ALA A 623 8.94 -46.04 34.20
N ALA A 624 8.90 -46.89 33.17
CA ALA A 624 9.30 -48.29 33.27
C ALA A 624 10.83 -48.48 33.37
N THR A 625 11.63 -47.56 32.83
CA THR A 625 13.10 -47.64 33.00
C THR A 625 13.55 -47.34 34.43
N LEU A 626 12.85 -46.50 35.19
CA LEU A 626 13.20 -46.19 36.59
C LEU A 626 13.28 -47.44 37.50
N PRO A 627 12.26 -48.32 37.60
CA PRO A 627 12.35 -49.55 38.38
C PRO A 627 13.34 -50.55 37.78
N LEU A 628 13.51 -50.61 36.46
CA LEU A 628 14.51 -51.49 35.82
C LEU A 628 15.96 -51.09 36.14
N VAL A 629 16.25 -49.79 36.17
CA VAL A 629 17.56 -49.27 36.61
C VAL A 629 17.75 -49.51 38.11
N PHE A 630 16.71 -49.28 38.92
CA PHE A 630 16.76 -49.54 40.37
C PHE A 630 16.97 -51.03 40.69
N ASP A 631 16.33 -51.94 39.95
CA ASP A 631 16.53 -53.40 40.08
C ASP A 631 17.89 -53.85 39.56
N ALA A 632 18.42 -53.24 38.50
CA ALA A 632 19.78 -53.49 38.04
C ALA A 632 20.83 -53.03 39.09
N GLU A 633 20.62 -51.87 39.72
CA GLU A 633 21.48 -51.39 40.82
C GLU A 633 21.34 -52.26 42.08
N LEU A 634 20.13 -52.69 42.45
CA LEU A 634 19.90 -53.62 43.56
C LEU A 634 20.49 -55.00 43.31
N ASN A 635 20.47 -55.50 42.08
CA ASN A 635 21.12 -56.76 41.72
C ASN A 635 22.64 -56.66 41.78
N SER A 636 23.23 -55.54 41.34
CA SER A 636 24.66 -55.25 41.55
C SER A 636 25.04 -55.21 43.05
N ILE A 637 24.20 -54.59 43.88
CA ILE A 637 24.39 -54.56 45.34
C ILE A 637 24.21 -55.95 45.95
N ARG A 638 23.21 -56.74 45.52
CA ARG A 638 22.97 -58.12 45.98
C ARG A 638 24.09 -59.06 45.55
N GLU A 639 24.65 -58.92 44.35
CA GLU A 639 25.86 -59.66 43.93
C GLU A 639 27.04 -59.31 44.84
N ARG A 640 27.28 -58.02 45.10
CA ARG A 640 28.33 -57.59 46.04
C ARG A 640 28.10 -58.12 47.47
N LEU A 641 26.86 -58.15 47.93
CA LEU A 641 26.51 -58.68 49.26
C LEU A 641 26.63 -60.21 49.31
N ASN A 642 26.29 -60.92 48.23
CA ASN A 642 26.45 -62.37 48.11
C ASN A 642 27.92 -62.77 48.00
N ILE A 643 28.76 -61.99 47.31
CA ILE A 643 30.22 -62.19 47.31
C ILE A 643 30.80 -61.99 48.72
N MET A 644 30.27 -61.03 49.50
CA MET A 644 30.67 -60.89 50.92
C MET A 644 30.17 -62.02 51.83
N LYS A 645 29.03 -62.66 51.51
CA LYS A 645 28.47 -63.77 52.31
C LYS A 645 28.99 -65.16 51.92
N ALA A 646 29.53 -65.33 50.70
CA ALA A 646 29.97 -66.61 50.17
C ALA A 646 31.48 -66.90 50.35
N SER A 647 32.25 -66.01 51.02
CA SER A 647 33.66 -66.26 51.33
C SER A 647 33.89 -66.47 52.84
N PRO A 648 34.35 -67.67 53.27
CA PRO A 648 34.56 -68.03 54.67
C PRO A 648 35.77 -67.31 55.29
N HIS A 649 35.72 -67.13 56.61
CA HIS A 649 36.91 -66.81 57.41
C HIS A 649 38.01 -67.86 57.19
N ASN A 650 39.07 -67.51 56.47
CA ASN A 650 40.43 -67.58 57.04
C ASN A 650 41.47 -66.81 56.22
N ASN A 651 42.38 -66.20 56.97
CA ASN A 651 43.41 -65.25 56.56
C ASN A 651 44.31 -65.73 55.41
N ASN A 652 44.57 -64.83 54.46
CA ASN A 652 45.94 -64.56 53.99
C ASN A 652 46.05 -63.15 53.39
N VAL A 653 46.98 -62.40 53.96
CA VAL A 653 47.35 -61.02 53.60
C VAL A 653 48.04 -61.02 52.24
N TRP A 654 47.53 -60.22 51.30
CA TRP A 654 48.34 -59.59 50.25
C TRP A 654 47.89 -58.14 50.08
N GLY A 655 48.70 -57.22 50.59
CA GLY A 655 48.54 -55.80 50.28
C GLY A 655 48.94 -55.52 48.84
N ARG A 656 48.12 -54.75 48.12
CA ARG A 656 48.55 -54.07 46.90
C ARG A 656 48.17 -52.59 46.96
N ARG A 657 49.24 -51.81 47.01
CA ARG A 657 49.41 -50.36 47.01
C ARG A 657 48.63 -49.67 45.88
N ILE A 658 47.88 -48.63 46.22
CA ILE A 658 47.29 -47.68 45.24
C ILE A 658 48.30 -46.54 45.07
N THR A 659 48.84 -46.41 43.87
CA THR A 659 49.64 -45.25 43.45
C THR A 659 48.72 -44.34 42.63
N PRO A 660 48.63 -43.03 42.90
CA PRO A 660 47.72 -42.15 42.19
C PRO A 660 48.34 -41.72 40.86
N VAL A 661 47.56 -41.72 39.78
CA VAL A 661 47.89 -41.06 38.52
C VAL A 661 46.85 -39.97 38.28
N ILE A 662 47.31 -38.72 38.39
CA ILE A 662 46.66 -37.50 37.89
C ILE A 662 47.25 -37.23 36.51
N MET A 663 46.40 -37.02 35.50
CA MET A 663 46.58 -36.28 34.22
C MET A 663 45.67 -36.91 33.17
N SER A 664 44.96 -36.24 32.26
CA SER A 664 44.56 -34.86 31.97
C SER A 664 43.69 -34.98 30.68
N PRO A 665 42.87 -33.99 30.30
CA PRO A 665 41.84 -34.16 29.27
C PRO A 665 42.39 -33.98 27.84
N PRO A 666 41.62 -34.34 26.79
CA PRO A 666 41.69 -33.64 25.51
C PRO A 666 40.34 -32.94 25.25
N MET A 667 40.25 -31.60 25.32
CA MET A 667 40.43 -30.65 24.19
C MET A 667 39.80 -31.07 22.85
N ARG A 668 38.69 -30.39 22.47
CA ARG A 668 38.55 -29.44 21.32
C ARG A 668 39.50 -29.69 20.12
N VAL A 669 39.16 -29.68 18.82
CA VAL A 669 38.23 -28.93 17.92
C VAL A 669 38.28 -29.69 16.53
N PRO A 670 38.02 -29.12 15.31
CA PRO A 670 36.93 -28.39 14.65
C PRO A 670 36.33 -29.14 13.42
N GLY A 671 35.31 -28.55 12.78
CA GLY A 671 34.53 -29.17 11.71
C GLY A 671 35.12 -29.20 10.29
N LEU A 672 34.26 -29.68 9.37
CA LEU A 672 34.28 -29.57 7.90
C LEU A 672 32.84 -29.94 7.45
N SER A 673 32.04 -29.03 6.89
CA SER A 673 32.04 -28.49 5.52
C SER A 673 31.67 -29.49 4.42
N ARG A 674 30.75 -29.03 3.55
CA ARG A 674 30.23 -29.54 2.26
C ARG A 674 28.95 -30.39 2.41
N ARG A 675 27.88 -30.11 1.67
CA ARG A 675 27.70 -29.35 0.42
C ARG A 675 26.24 -28.93 0.27
#